data_AF-A0A1I3W0U6-F1
#
_entry.id   AF-A0A1I3W0U6-F1
#
_cell.length_a   1.000
_cell.length_b   1.000
_cell.length_c   1.000
_cell.angle_alpha   90.00
_cell.angle_beta   90.00
_cell.angle_gamma   90.00
#
_symmetry.space_group_name_H-M   'P 1'
#
loop_
_entity.id
_entity.type
_entity.pdbx_description
1 polymer ?
#
loop_
_entity_poly.entity_id
_entity_poly.type
_entity_poly.pdbx_seq_one_letter_code
_entity_poly.pdbx_strand_id
1 'polypeptide(L)'
;MSGADASGNHPRSDARGEAVPAGGAPAQSPQAADTPAEVTPAGGALPQGALAEGAAAAQPLLRTAARELAEIGVAIQEASVHATAALTDGAVLGALPYAPAEGYRAQRALLRAVTDRRGLGYAVAGGRLGALAARLGGMAGAESLAVLVLATSLRLRITAVALDHPELVDDPLLGRLIGAVGADRDIESVRALRALLRDRGAVRTLSELAPVFGEVLALRALLDENPLNDTAAWLIATGKGYASADPIIGLSNRAVAVLDTGEGGARRLEPTPAEAARLSSKGSLLDFLRNLGALGTTGRVLIQSVAGPDGVVRHVVQAPGMRSGRPDNDSPQDLLGAFSSAVLDSGPYSRALIKAVDDFGIPPGGEIALIGHSAGGAAIMNLAQDPEFCARYTVTHAVAVGSPVDFKKPADPRTWIASVTNQHDIIPTLDGQGAGGCFDLHPGWYVVDYFDPTHLFPICHSIEHYTANLADDLPEARDRIDRQLTPYRGPVTRSQVYLLSDRDPHPEGFPFLTVPTYPAATSRGTLELPVRCQDGSALTAYFAADPGVAATLLEGTGLGPAVQVAGRALVAVHAFWNRRTSLGGYREVHLGIVVHDPWRARPFRVWPDLVRRADRRRSGSFLVDSVVDTDTVSAVAPEIWGCEPSVAPLDVAVTARSARIVAGGPDDRLLTFRGPLGPGIPAGAWDLVGYSHREGATLRSCVETRGRGRAHPAPRARLTVGQAAHPMARHLRELGLDGARPLLCLSAVAHQTLRAAGAPVRTT
;
A
#
# COMPACT_ATOMS: atom_id res chain seq x y z
N MET A 1 7.03 -27.67 -47.97
CA MET A 1 6.62 -26.61 -48.92
C MET A 1 7.29 -25.33 -48.43
N SER A 2 8.51 -25.07 -48.89
CA SER A 2 8.87 -24.21 -50.05
C SER A 2 8.62 -22.72 -49.72
N GLY A 3 9.55 -21.78 -49.81
CA GLY A 3 10.93 -21.72 -50.32
C GLY A 3 11.40 -20.26 -50.09
N ALA A 4 12.65 -20.04 -49.68
CA ALA A 4 13.77 -19.63 -50.56
C ALA A 4 13.93 -18.10 -50.62
N ASP A 5 15.03 -17.56 -50.07
CA ASP A 5 16.17 -17.19 -50.91
C ASP A 5 17.37 -16.72 -50.08
N ALA A 6 18.55 -17.10 -50.58
CA ALA A 6 19.87 -16.78 -50.11
C ALA A 6 20.69 -16.20 -51.26
N SER A 7 21.90 -15.73 -50.93
CA SER A 7 22.98 -15.23 -51.81
C SER A 7 22.84 -13.77 -52.23
N GLY A 8 23.88 -12.93 -52.24
CA GLY A 8 25.30 -13.10 -51.93
C GLY A 8 26.04 -11.88 -52.49
N ASN A 9 27.12 -11.44 -51.85
CA ASN A 9 28.28 -10.97 -52.60
C ASN A 9 29.54 -11.01 -51.72
N HIS A 10 30.60 -11.46 -52.38
CA HIS A 10 31.93 -11.83 -51.89
C HIS A 10 32.93 -10.99 -52.74
N PRO A 11 34.26 -11.21 -52.70
CA PRO A 11 35.21 -10.77 -51.67
C PRO A 11 36.42 -10.03 -52.32
N ARG A 12 37.48 -9.73 -51.56
CA ARG A 12 38.87 -9.90 -52.03
C ARG A 12 39.87 -10.00 -50.85
N SER A 13 40.61 -11.11 -50.91
CA SER A 13 41.86 -11.50 -50.23
C SER A 13 43.03 -10.58 -50.65
N ASP A 14 44.26 -10.58 -50.11
CA ASP A 14 45.20 -11.58 -49.58
C ASP A 14 46.21 -10.81 -48.67
N ALA A 15 46.62 -11.27 -47.48
CA ALA A 15 47.56 -12.35 -47.15
C ALA A 15 49.05 -12.10 -47.50
N ARG A 16 49.89 -12.14 -46.44
CA ARG A 16 51.32 -12.53 -46.28
C ARG A 16 52.03 -11.51 -45.35
N GLY A 17 52.64 -11.84 -44.23
CA GLY A 17 53.06 -13.11 -43.63
C GLY A 17 54.50 -12.99 -43.11
N GLU A 18 54.68 -13.19 -41.79
CA GLU A 18 55.83 -13.84 -41.09
C GLU A 18 57.25 -13.19 -41.20
N ALA A 19 58.15 -13.15 -40.19
CA ALA A 19 58.30 -13.88 -38.92
C ALA A 19 59.29 -13.17 -37.95
N VAL A 20 58.99 -13.19 -36.62
CA VAL A 20 59.68 -13.85 -35.45
C VAL A 20 61.24 -13.92 -35.47
N PRO A 21 62.03 -13.81 -34.35
CA PRO A 21 61.79 -14.35 -32.99
C PRO A 21 62.19 -13.56 -31.72
N ALA A 22 61.53 -13.97 -30.62
CA ALA A 22 61.98 -14.33 -29.27
C ALA A 22 63.27 -13.75 -28.62
N GLY A 23 63.11 -13.35 -27.35
CA GLY A 23 63.89 -13.92 -26.24
C GLY A 23 64.91 -13.01 -25.54
N GLY A 24 64.86 -12.99 -24.19
CA GLY A 24 66.06 -12.80 -23.35
C GLY A 24 66.08 -11.57 -22.43
N ALA A 25 65.82 -11.81 -21.15
CA ALA A 25 66.24 -10.97 -20.01
C ALA A 25 67.75 -11.17 -19.71
N PRO A 26 68.32 -10.74 -18.57
CA PRO A 26 68.29 -9.46 -17.83
C PRO A 26 69.74 -8.96 -17.54
N ALA A 27 69.91 -7.82 -16.83
CA ALA A 27 70.82 -7.65 -15.66
C ALA A 27 71.41 -6.23 -15.49
N GLN A 28 71.20 -5.71 -14.27
CA GLN A 28 72.15 -5.09 -13.34
C GLN A 28 72.86 -3.74 -13.68
N SER A 29 72.48 -2.74 -12.90
CA SER A 29 73.18 -1.62 -12.18
C SER A 29 74.74 -1.57 -12.19
N PRO A 30 75.45 -0.53 -11.63
CA PRO A 30 75.00 0.63 -10.81
C PRO A 30 75.79 1.98 -11.05
N GLN A 31 75.57 2.96 -10.16
CA GLN A 31 76.39 4.13 -9.77
C GLN A 31 76.32 5.41 -10.65
N ALA A 32 76.51 6.64 -10.16
CA ALA A 32 76.33 7.38 -8.90
C ALA A 32 77.03 8.74 -9.12
N ALA A 33 76.38 9.89 -8.84
CA ALA A 33 77.00 11.12 -8.30
C ALA A 33 76.02 12.31 -8.30
N ASP A 34 75.62 12.70 -7.08
CA ASP A 34 75.11 14.00 -6.62
C ASP A 34 76.04 15.17 -7.03
N THR A 35 75.65 16.44 -7.24
CA THR A 35 74.84 17.40 -6.44
C THR A 35 74.88 18.78 -7.20
N PRO A 36 74.19 19.88 -6.80
CA PRO A 36 72.77 20.05 -6.46
C PRO A 36 72.10 21.37 -6.97
N ALA A 37 70.76 21.35 -6.87
CA ALA A 37 69.85 22.42 -6.43
C ALA A 37 69.57 23.68 -7.28
N GLU A 38 68.48 23.60 -8.04
CA GLU A 38 67.47 24.68 -8.15
C GLU A 38 66.08 24.02 -8.18
N VAL A 39 65.32 24.07 -7.08
CA VAL A 39 64.05 23.35 -6.92
C VAL A 39 62.88 24.24 -7.36
N THR A 40 62.28 23.87 -8.49
CA THR A 40 60.91 24.23 -8.87
C THR A 40 60.03 23.02 -8.52
N PRO A 41 58.88 23.14 -7.84
CA PRO A 41 58.06 21.96 -7.55
C PRO A 41 57.24 21.60 -8.80
N ALA A 42 57.71 20.59 -9.52
CA ALA A 42 56.93 19.88 -10.53
C ALA A 42 56.00 18.88 -9.84
N GLY A 43 54.74 18.85 -10.28
CA GLY A 43 53.69 17.98 -9.77
C GLY A 43 54.04 16.50 -9.89
N GLY A 44 54.04 15.82 -8.74
CA GLY A 44 53.93 14.37 -8.67
C GLY A 44 52.50 14.01 -8.26
N ALA A 45 51.79 13.29 -9.12
CA ALA A 45 50.56 12.59 -8.73
C ALA A 45 50.92 11.56 -7.65
N LEU A 46 50.27 11.64 -6.49
CA LEU A 46 50.42 10.66 -5.42
C LEU A 46 50.00 9.27 -5.93
N PRO A 47 50.72 8.19 -5.57
CA PRO A 47 50.34 6.84 -5.97
C PRO A 47 48.94 6.52 -5.41
N GLN A 48 48.06 5.99 -6.27
CA GLN A 48 46.65 5.68 -5.93
C GLN A 48 46.50 4.83 -4.65
N GLY A 49 47.51 4.01 -4.31
CA GLY A 49 47.55 3.24 -3.05
C GLY A 49 47.64 4.11 -1.78
N ALA A 50 48.38 5.22 -1.82
CA ALA A 50 48.50 6.14 -0.67
C ALA A 50 47.25 7.01 -0.47
N LEU A 51 46.50 7.29 -1.56
CA LEU A 51 45.21 7.96 -1.51
C LEU A 51 44.11 7.04 -0.95
N ALA A 52 44.13 5.75 -1.30
CA ALA A 52 43.21 4.75 -0.75
C ALA A 52 43.48 4.46 0.73
N GLU A 53 44.74 4.33 1.16
CA GLU A 53 45.12 4.20 2.58
C GLU A 53 44.76 5.46 3.39
N GLY A 54 44.96 6.65 2.82
CA GLY A 54 44.55 7.92 3.43
C GLY A 54 43.03 8.07 3.56
N ALA A 55 42.26 7.61 2.58
CA ALA A 55 40.79 7.61 2.60
C ALA A 55 40.23 6.65 3.67
N ALA A 56 40.78 5.45 3.78
CA ALA A 56 40.39 4.47 4.79
C ALA A 56 40.71 4.95 6.23
N ALA A 57 41.80 5.69 6.43
CA ALA A 57 42.14 6.29 7.72
C ALA A 57 41.30 7.54 8.05
N ALA A 58 40.84 8.28 7.04
CA ALA A 58 40.07 9.52 7.20
C ALA A 58 38.61 9.27 7.60
N GLN A 59 38.01 8.17 7.15
CA GLN A 59 36.60 7.84 7.38
C GLN A 59 36.19 7.77 8.87
N PRO A 60 36.87 7.01 9.77
CA PRO A 60 36.52 6.98 11.20
C PRO A 60 36.75 8.34 11.88
N LEU A 61 37.72 9.13 11.40
CA LEU A 61 37.97 10.49 11.90
C LEU A 61 36.82 11.43 11.52
N LEU A 62 36.29 11.35 10.29
CA LEU A 62 35.14 12.14 9.85
C LEU A 62 33.88 11.83 10.66
N ARG A 63 33.59 10.53 10.92
CA ARG A 63 32.45 10.13 11.75
C ARG A 63 32.60 10.61 13.20
N THR A 64 33.82 10.55 13.75
CA THR A 64 34.11 11.05 15.11
C THR A 64 33.94 12.56 15.18
N ALA A 65 34.51 13.31 14.24
CA ALA A 65 34.36 14.77 14.18
C ALA A 65 32.90 15.19 13.97
N ALA A 66 32.15 14.46 13.13
CA ALA A 66 30.71 14.70 12.95
C ALA A 66 29.94 14.52 14.26
N ARG A 67 30.24 13.47 15.03
CA ARG A 67 29.66 13.24 16.35
C ARG A 67 29.98 14.37 17.32
N GLU A 68 31.25 14.74 17.44
CA GLU A 68 31.68 15.84 18.32
C GLU A 68 30.99 17.16 17.97
N LEU A 69 30.92 17.49 16.67
CA LEU A 69 30.20 18.68 16.21
C LEU A 69 28.71 18.62 16.57
N ALA A 70 28.07 17.45 16.44
CA ALA A 70 26.67 17.33 16.83
C ALA A 70 26.45 17.49 18.35
N GLU A 71 27.36 16.96 19.18
CA GLU A 71 27.35 17.17 20.64
C GLU A 71 27.56 18.66 20.99
N ILE A 72 28.47 19.36 20.30
CA ILE A 72 28.67 20.81 20.42
C ILE A 72 27.41 21.58 20.02
N GLY A 73 26.77 21.20 18.91
CA GLY A 73 25.52 21.79 18.45
C GLY A 73 24.40 21.71 19.50
N VAL A 74 24.28 20.56 20.19
CA VAL A 74 23.35 20.38 21.31
C VAL A 74 23.68 21.32 22.48
N ALA A 75 24.95 21.42 22.87
CA ALA A 75 25.37 22.30 23.97
C ALA A 75 25.10 23.79 23.65
N ILE A 76 25.31 24.21 22.39
CA ILE A 76 24.99 25.58 21.92
C ILE A 76 23.48 25.83 22.00
N GLN A 77 22.66 24.84 21.64
CA GLN A 77 21.20 24.94 21.73
C GLN A 77 20.72 25.06 23.18
N GLU A 78 21.27 24.25 24.09
CA GLU A 78 20.99 24.34 25.52
C GLU A 78 21.36 25.72 26.09
N ALA A 79 22.54 26.25 25.72
CA ALA A 79 22.96 27.60 26.09
C ALA A 79 21.99 28.67 25.56
N SER A 80 21.47 28.49 24.34
CA SER A 80 20.49 29.38 23.71
C SER A 80 19.15 29.38 24.45
N VAL A 81 18.67 28.19 24.87
CA VAL A 81 17.47 28.03 25.70
C VAL A 81 17.66 28.72 27.06
N HIS A 82 18.80 28.51 27.72
CA HIS A 82 19.11 29.15 29.00
C HIS A 82 19.21 30.68 28.88
N ALA A 83 19.89 31.19 27.85
CA ALA A 83 20.00 32.64 27.60
C ALA A 83 18.63 33.27 27.32
N THR A 84 17.78 32.60 26.55
CA THR A 84 16.40 33.04 26.27
C THR A 84 15.54 33.01 27.53
N ALA A 85 15.64 31.95 28.33
CA ALA A 85 14.93 31.86 29.61
C ALA A 85 15.32 33.02 30.54
N ALA A 86 16.62 33.28 30.69
CA ALA A 86 17.13 34.41 31.48
C ALA A 86 16.69 35.78 30.95
N LEU A 87 16.60 35.95 29.63
CA LEU A 87 16.08 37.17 29.00
C LEU A 87 14.60 37.42 29.34
N THR A 88 13.81 36.36 29.44
CA THR A 88 12.37 36.40 29.73
C THR A 88 12.01 36.21 31.20
N ASP A 89 13.00 36.07 32.08
CA ASP A 89 12.79 35.79 33.50
C ASP A 89 12.17 37.00 34.22
N GLY A 90 11.13 36.74 35.02
CA GLY A 90 10.37 37.77 35.72
C GLY A 90 11.15 38.50 36.80
N ALA A 91 12.16 37.88 37.41
CA ALA A 91 13.04 38.54 38.38
C ALA A 91 14.04 39.46 37.67
N VAL A 92 14.57 39.05 36.52
CA VAL A 92 15.46 39.90 35.68
C VAL A 92 14.70 41.10 35.14
N LEU A 93 13.48 40.89 34.64
CA LEU A 93 12.60 41.97 34.19
C LEU A 93 12.12 42.85 35.35
N GLY A 94 11.84 42.25 36.50
CA GLY A 94 11.41 42.94 37.73
C GLY A 94 12.49 43.78 38.39
N ALA A 95 13.78 43.54 38.10
CA ALA A 95 14.92 44.31 38.61
C ALA A 95 15.20 45.61 37.83
N LEU A 96 14.69 45.73 36.59
CA LEU A 96 14.88 46.91 35.72
C LEU A 96 14.49 48.26 36.36
N PRO A 97 13.40 48.38 37.13
CA PRO A 97 13.03 49.63 37.79
C PRO A 97 13.98 50.04 38.93
N TYR A 98 14.66 49.07 39.55
CA TYR A 98 15.48 49.28 40.75
C TYR A 98 16.96 49.54 40.43
N ALA A 99 17.47 48.99 39.32
CA ALA A 99 18.85 49.20 38.84
C ALA A 99 18.89 49.33 37.30
N PRO A 100 18.40 50.46 36.74
CA PRO A 100 18.11 50.58 35.30
C PRO A 100 19.35 50.47 34.40
N ALA A 101 20.50 51.02 34.83
CA ALA A 101 21.73 50.99 34.03
C ALA A 101 22.31 49.57 33.91
N GLU A 102 22.27 48.78 35.00
CA GLU A 102 22.80 47.42 35.06
C GLU A 102 21.82 46.44 34.41
N GLY A 103 20.52 46.55 34.72
CA GLY A 103 19.46 45.75 34.11
C GLY A 103 19.39 45.92 32.60
N TYR A 104 19.51 47.15 32.08
CA TYR A 104 19.53 47.39 30.64
C TYR A 104 20.78 46.81 29.97
N ARG A 105 21.95 46.89 30.62
CA ARG A 105 23.19 46.27 30.12
C ARG A 105 23.07 44.75 30.05
N ALA A 106 22.51 44.11 31.08
CA ALA A 106 22.29 42.67 31.14
C ALA A 106 21.27 42.21 30.07
N GLN A 107 20.12 42.88 29.97
CA GLN A 107 19.11 42.64 28.93
C GLN A 107 19.69 42.78 27.53
N ARG A 108 20.46 43.84 27.26
CA ARG A 108 21.09 44.06 25.96
C ARG A 108 22.16 43.02 25.66
N ALA A 109 22.90 42.56 26.66
CA ALA A 109 23.91 41.50 26.49
C ALA A 109 23.25 40.16 26.17
N LEU A 110 22.20 39.77 26.90
CA LEU A 110 21.43 38.55 26.64
C LEU A 110 20.75 38.59 25.28
N LEU A 111 20.09 39.71 24.94
CA LEU A 111 19.47 39.89 23.63
C LEU A 111 20.50 39.79 22.51
N ARG A 112 21.64 40.49 22.62
CA ARG A 112 22.72 40.37 21.63
C ARG A 112 23.27 38.96 21.54
N ALA A 113 23.42 38.25 22.66
CA ALA A 113 23.90 36.87 22.65
C ALA A 113 23.01 35.95 21.80
N VAL A 114 21.68 36.15 21.80
CA VAL A 114 20.71 35.30 21.07
C VAL A 114 20.25 35.87 19.73
N THR A 115 20.74 37.04 19.30
CA THR A 115 20.38 37.64 17.99
C THR A 115 21.57 38.05 17.13
N ASP A 116 22.77 38.20 17.69
CA ASP A 116 23.97 38.65 16.96
C ASP A 116 24.72 37.46 16.35
N ARG A 117 25.16 37.60 15.10
CA ARG A 117 26.01 36.62 14.39
C ARG A 117 27.36 36.39 15.08
N ARG A 118 27.85 37.34 15.89
CA ARG A 118 29.07 37.18 16.71
C ARG A 118 28.81 36.45 18.04
N GLY A 119 27.54 36.20 18.38
CA GLY A 119 27.11 35.43 19.54
C GLY A 119 26.61 34.05 19.11
N LEU A 120 25.42 33.66 19.55
CA LEU A 120 24.78 32.38 19.22
C LEU A 120 24.04 32.41 17.87
N GLY A 121 24.11 33.52 17.12
CA GLY A 121 23.26 33.74 15.95
C GLY A 121 21.84 34.10 16.35
N TYR A 122 20.86 33.93 15.46
CA TYR A 122 19.44 34.07 15.82
C TYR A 122 18.94 32.79 16.47
N ALA A 123 19.07 32.70 17.80
CA ALA A 123 18.86 31.47 18.56
C ALA A 123 17.86 31.65 19.72
N VAL A 124 16.80 32.43 19.49
CA VAL A 124 15.73 32.60 20.48
C VAL A 124 14.95 31.30 20.60
N ALA A 125 15.04 30.60 21.73
CA ALA A 125 14.52 29.25 21.91
C ALA A 125 13.85 29.03 23.28
N GLY A 126 12.79 28.22 23.33
CA GLY A 126 12.07 27.88 24.57
C GLY A 126 10.98 28.88 24.99
N GLY A 127 9.93 28.38 25.65
CA GLY A 127 8.78 29.17 26.10
C GLY A 127 7.84 29.66 24.97
N ARG A 128 6.69 30.24 25.35
CA ARG A 128 5.67 30.73 24.39
C ARG A 128 6.16 31.90 23.53
N LEU A 129 6.97 32.80 24.10
CA LEU A 129 7.53 33.96 23.41
C LEU A 129 8.71 33.58 22.50
N GLY A 130 9.55 32.62 22.92
CA GLY A 130 10.64 32.12 22.08
C GLY A 130 10.14 31.36 20.85
N ALA A 131 9.08 30.56 20.98
CA ALA A 131 8.46 29.90 19.83
C ALA A 131 7.85 30.87 18.80
N LEU A 132 7.37 32.03 19.26
CA LEU A 132 6.84 33.09 18.38
C LEU A 132 7.98 33.88 17.71
N ALA A 133 9.05 34.17 18.44
CA ALA A 133 10.22 34.89 17.93
C ALA A 133 11.02 34.02 16.93
N ALA A 134 11.25 32.74 17.22
CA ALA A 134 11.87 31.80 16.29
C ALA A 134 11.16 31.76 14.93
N ARG A 135 9.81 31.75 14.94
CA ARG A 135 8.97 31.83 13.73
C ARG A 135 9.11 33.12 12.94
N LEU A 136 9.49 34.23 13.58
CA LEU A 136 9.70 35.52 12.93
C LEU A 136 11.13 35.67 12.39
N GLY A 137 12.11 35.04 13.04
CA GLY A 137 13.51 35.01 12.58
C GLY A 137 13.76 34.16 11.34
N GLY A 138 13.10 32.99 11.24
CA GLY A 138 13.15 32.12 10.05
C GLY A 138 12.41 32.68 8.81
N MET A 139 11.93 33.93 8.87
CA MET A 139 11.47 34.68 7.69
C MET A 139 12.48 35.74 7.26
N ALA A 140 13.52 35.98 8.05
CA ALA A 140 14.50 37.03 7.85
C ALA A 140 15.90 36.51 7.45
N GLY A 141 16.08 35.19 7.26
CA GLY A 141 17.34 34.55 6.85
C GLY A 141 18.46 34.71 7.88
N ALA A 142 18.11 34.69 9.17
CA ALA A 142 19.05 34.87 10.26
C ALA A 142 19.48 33.50 10.83
N GLU A 143 20.70 33.07 10.50
CA GLU A 143 21.22 31.75 10.87
C GLU A 143 21.52 31.61 12.38
N SER A 144 21.22 30.42 12.92
CA SER A 144 21.61 29.98 14.27
C SER A 144 22.96 29.28 14.24
N LEU A 145 23.83 29.56 15.21
CA LEU A 145 25.13 28.89 15.32
C LEU A 145 24.95 27.37 15.52
N ALA A 146 23.93 26.95 16.27
CA ALA A 146 23.66 25.53 16.50
C ALA A 146 23.30 24.80 15.20
N VAL A 147 22.51 25.45 14.34
CA VAL A 147 22.11 24.92 13.02
C VAL A 147 23.33 24.82 12.10
N LEU A 148 24.19 25.83 12.06
CA LEU A 148 25.41 25.79 11.26
C LEU A 148 26.36 24.65 11.68
N VAL A 149 26.55 24.47 12.98
CA VAL A 149 27.38 23.40 13.53
C VAL A 149 26.79 22.02 13.18
N LEU A 150 25.47 21.85 13.31
CA LEU A 150 24.79 20.61 12.94
C LEU A 150 24.82 20.33 11.44
N ALA A 151 24.59 21.33 10.60
CA ALA A 151 24.72 21.23 9.15
C ALA A 151 26.14 20.79 8.77
N THR A 152 27.16 21.31 9.46
CA THR A 152 28.55 20.87 9.27
C THR A 152 28.74 19.41 9.66
N SER A 153 28.20 18.97 10.80
CA SER A 153 28.20 17.55 11.19
C SER A 153 27.58 16.65 10.12
N LEU A 154 26.40 17.00 9.61
CA LEU A 154 25.71 16.21 8.57
C LEU A 154 26.53 16.15 7.27
N ARG A 155 27.18 17.25 6.87
CA ARG A 155 28.07 17.28 5.70
C ARG A 155 29.28 16.34 5.88
N LEU A 156 29.85 16.27 7.08
CA LEU A 156 30.93 15.32 7.37
C LEU A 156 30.43 13.87 7.31
N ARG A 157 29.21 13.58 7.76
CA ARG A 157 28.60 12.23 7.64
C ARG A 157 28.39 11.84 6.18
N ILE A 158 27.79 12.72 5.39
CA ILE A 158 27.60 12.49 3.94
C ILE A 158 28.95 12.22 3.27
N THR A 159 29.98 12.98 3.64
CA THR A 159 31.34 12.78 3.13
C THR A 159 31.91 11.43 3.56
N ALA A 160 31.72 11.01 4.82
CA ALA A 160 32.19 9.72 5.31
C ALA A 160 31.49 8.55 4.60
N VAL A 161 30.17 8.62 4.39
CA VAL A 161 29.41 7.61 3.63
C VAL A 161 29.86 7.56 2.18
N ALA A 162 30.09 8.71 1.55
CA ALA A 162 30.58 8.78 0.18
C ALA A 162 31.99 8.16 -0.01
N LEU A 163 32.79 8.04 1.05
CA LEU A 163 34.05 7.29 1.02
C LEU A 163 33.84 5.76 1.08
N ASP A 164 32.78 5.31 1.76
CA ASP A 164 32.42 3.89 1.87
C ASP A 164 31.69 3.39 0.62
N HIS A 165 31.01 4.31 -0.06
CA HIS A 165 30.19 4.07 -1.24
C HIS A 165 30.72 4.88 -2.42
N PRO A 166 31.82 4.46 -3.07
CA PRO A 166 32.42 5.18 -4.19
C PRO A 166 31.44 5.39 -5.36
N GLU A 167 30.42 4.52 -5.48
CA GLU A 167 29.32 4.69 -6.43
C GLU A 167 28.55 6.02 -6.27
N LEU A 168 28.57 6.63 -5.08
CA LEU A 168 27.94 7.93 -4.83
C LEU A 168 28.74 9.10 -5.41
N VAL A 169 30.05 8.95 -5.52
CA VAL A 169 31.00 9.99 -5.95
C VAL A 169 31.31 9.89 -7.43
N ASP A 170 31.44 8.66 -7.94
CA ASP A 170 31.77 8.39 -9.35
C ASP A 170 30.65 8.84 -10.30
N ASP A 171 29.44 9.03 -9.78
CA ASP A 171 28.30 9.50 -10.54
C ASP A 171 28.22 11.04 -10.64
N PRO A 172 28.32 11.63 -11.85
CA PRO A 172 28.32 13.09 -12.01
C PRO A 172 27.00 13.77 -11.65
N LEU A 173 25.86 13.06 -11.68
CA LEU A 173 24.56 13.61 -11.30
C LEU A 173 24.33 13.49 -9.79
N LEU A 174 24.74 12.36 -9.22
CA LEU A 174 24.64 12.12 -7.77
C LEU A 174 25.62 13.01 -7.00
N GLY A 175 26.88 13.10 -7.45
CA GLY A 175 27.88 14.01 -6.88
C GLY A 175 27.48 15.48 -6.98
N ARG A 176 26.75 15.87 -8.04
CA ARG A 176 26.14 17.21 -8.14
C ARG A 176 25.02 17.44 -7.13
N LEU A 177 24.17 16.45 -6.89
CA LEU A 177 23.11 16.54 -5.89
C LEU A 177 23.71 16.62 -4.47
N ILE A 178 24.63 15.72 -4.14
CA ILE A 178 25.34 15.69 -2.86
C ILE A 178 26.11 16.99 -2.63
N GLY A 179 26.83 17.49 -3.64
CA GLY A 179 27.53 18.77 -3.58
C GLY A 179 26.62 19.98 -3.44
N ALA A 180 25.46 19.99 -4.12
CA ALA A 180 24.48 21.09 -4.01
C ALA A 180 23.78 21.11 -2.64
N VAL A 181 23.44 19.93 -2.10
CA VAL A 181 22.90 19.77 -0.74
C VAL A 181 23.94 20.19 0.30
N GLY A 182 25.20 19.76 0.13
CA GLY A 182 26.32 20.14 0.99
C GLY A 182 26.74 21.60 0.90
N ALA A 183 26.32 22.35 -0.13
CA ALA A 183 26.66 23.76 -0.32
C ALA A 183 25.48 24.72 -0.08
N ASP A 184 24.35 24.23 0.42
CA ASP A 184 23.14 25.02 0.70
C ASP A 184 22.59 25.76 -0.54
N ARG A 185 22.53 25.05 -1.68
CA ARG A 185 22.03 25.60 -2.94
C ARG A 185 20.70 24.98 -3.32
N ASP A 186 19.62 25.36 -2.65
CA ASP A 186 18.26 24.76 -2.80
C ASP A 186 17.77 24.63 -4.24
N ILE A 187 18.01 25.66 -5.05
CA ILE A 187 17.58 25.66 -6.45
C ILE A 187 18.39 24.63 -7.26
N GLU A 188 19.69 24.50 -6.98
CA GLU A 188 20.55 23.53 -7.66
C GLU A 188 20.28 22.10 -7.18
N SER A 189 20.02 21.89 -5.89
CA SER A 189 19.67 20.58 -5.33
C SER A 189 18.36 20.05 -5.90
N VAL A 190 17.30 20.88 -5.97
CA VAL A 190 16.02 20.51 -6.59
C VAL A 190 16.18 20.24 -8.10
N ARG A 191 17.00 21.02 -8.80
CA ARG A 191 17.30 20.79 -10.22
C ARG A 191 18.06 19.49 -10.44
N ALA A 192 19.07 19.20 -9.62
CA ALA A 192 19.87 17.98 -9.68
C ALA A 192 19.01 16.75 -9.38
N LEU A 193 18.18 16.79 -8.33
CA LEU A 193 17.24 15.72 -8.01
C LEU A 193 16.21 15.49 -9.13
N ARG A 194 15.64 16.56 -9.71
CA ARG A 194 14.74 16.43 -10.87
C ARG A 194 15.44 15.85 -12.09
N ALA A 195 16.72 16.17 -12.31
CA ALA A 195 17.51 15.62 -13.41
C ALA A 195 17.74 14.11 -13.21
N LEU A 196 18.12 13.68 -12.00
CA LEU A 196 18.25 12.26 -11.63
C LEU A 196 16.94 11.49 -11.83
N LEU A 197 15.82 12.03 -11.32
CA LEU A 197 14.51 11.41 -11.46
C LEU A 197 14.06 11.29 -12.92
N ARG A 198 14.41 12.26 -13.78
CA ARG A 198 14.08 12.23 -15.21
C ARG A 198 14.94 11.24 -16.00
N ASP A 199 16.22 11.14 -15.65
CA ASP A 199 17.18 10.25 -16.32
C ASP A 199 16.94 8.78 -15.97
N ARG A 200 16.76 8.49 -14.68
CA ARG A 200 16.81 7.12 -14.13
C ARG A 200 15.49 6.58 -13.61
N GLY A 201 14.51 7.45 -13.41
CA GLY A 201 13.26 7.13 -12.74
C GLY A 201 13.40 7.06 -11.22
N ALA A 202 12.27 7.20 -10.52
CA ALA A 202 12.24 7.35 -9.06
C ALA A 202 12.89 6.19 -8.29
N VAL A 203 12.61 4.95 -8.68
CA VAL A 203 13.09 3.75 -7.98
C VAL A 203 14.61 3.66 -7.94
N ARG A 204 15.26 3.91 -9.08
CA ARG A 204 16.71 3.84 -9.20
C ARG A 204 17.38 5.01 -8.48
N THR A 205 16.84 6.22 -8.61
CA THR A 205 17.34 7.39 -7.86
C THR A 205 17.24 7.19 -6.35
N LEU A 206 16.16 6.57 -5.85
CA LEU A 206 16.01 6.30 -4.42
C LEU A 206 17.01 5.24 -3.92
N SER A 207 17.28 4.21 -4.71
CA SER A 207 18.28 3.17 -4.36
C SER A 207 19.69 3.76 -4.28
N GLU A 208 20.05 4.59 -5.27
CA GLU A 208 21.36 5.24 -5.34
C GLU A 208 21.55 6.27 -4.23
N LEU A 209 20.48 6.87 -3.69
CA LEU A 209 20.56 7.84 -2.59
C LEU A 209 20.39 7.23 -1.19
N ALA A 210 19.96 5.97 -1.09
CA ALA A 210 19.59 5.34 0.18
C ALA A 210 20.68 5.47 1.28
N PRO A 211 21.99 5.27 1.01
CA PRO A 211 23.02 5.36 2.05
C PRO A 211 23.14 6.75 2.71
N VAL A 212 22.79 7.82 2.00
CA VAL A 212 22.86 9.22 2.49
C VAL A 212 21.48 9.86 2.65
N PHE A 213 20.41 9.08 2.51
CA PHE A 213 19.05 9.60 2.41
C PHE A 213 18.63 10.34 3.69
N GLY A 214 18.90 9.75 4.86
CA GLY A 214 18.62 10.34 6.16
C GLY A 214 19.34 11.68 6.37
N GLU A 215 20.63 11.74 6.08
CA GLU A 215 21.45 12.96 6.22
C GLU A 215 20.98 14.06 5.26
N VAL A 216 20.64 13.72 4.01
CA VAL A 216 20.13 14.66 3.02
C VAL A 216 18.78 15.24 3.45
N LEU A 217 17.88 14.41 3.99
CA LEU A 217 16.60 14.87 4.53
C LEU A 217 16.80 15.80 5.73
N ALA A 218 17.64 15.42 6.70
CA ALA A 218 17.91 16.23 7.88
C ALA A 218 18.59 17.56 7.54
N LEU A 219 19.55 17.54 6.60
CA LEU A 219 20.25 18.75 6.17
C LEU A 219 19.29 19.70 5.46
N ARG A 220 18.44 19.19 4.58
CA ARG A 220 17.40 20.01 3.94
C ARG A 220 16.42 20.58 4.95
N ALA A 221 15.94 19.77 5.89
CA ALA A 221 14.98 20.22 6.90
C ALA A 221 15.58 21.29 7.83
N LEU A 222 16.86 21.18 8.20
CA LEU A 222 17.57 22.22 8.97
C LEU A 222 17.76 23.54 8.23
N LEU A 223 17.82 23.51 6.89
CA LEU A 223 18.13 24.68 6.04
C LEU A 223 16.89 25.37 5.44
N ASP A 224 15.77 24.65 5.26
CA ASP A 224 14.49 25.17 4.70
C ASP A 224 13.70 26.07 5.69
N GLU A 225 14.27 26.40 6.87
CA GLU A 225 13.72 27.26 7.93
C GLU A 225 12.24 26.97 8.31
N ASN A 226 11.76 25.72 8.13
CA ASN A 226 10.37 25.34 8.33
C ASN A 226 10.13 24.77 9.75
N PRO A 227 9.42 25.49 10.64
CA PRO A 227 9.27 25.10 12.04
C PRO A 227 8.48 23.80 12.28
N LEU A 228 7.89 23.21 11.24
CA LEU A 228 7.14 21.95 11.33
C LEU A 228 8.01 20.69 11.18
N ASN A 229 9.19 20.78 10.55
CA ASN A 229 10.11 19.63 10.38
C ASN A 229 11.43 19.76 11.16
N ASP A 230 11.72 20.92 11.76
CA ASP A 230 12.92 21.18 12.59
C ASP A 230 13.17 20.09 13.64
N THR A 231 12.14 19.63 14.34
CA THR A 231 12.30 18.64 15.42
C THR A 231 12.73 17.26 14.91
N ALA A 232 12.26 16.85 13.72
CA ALA A 232 12.68 15.61 13.08
C ALA A 232 14.14 15.72 12.58
N ALA A 233 14.50 16.87 12.02
CA ALA A 233 15.86 17.15 11.58
C ALA A 233 16.87 17.13 12.74
N TRP A 234 16.49 17.73 13.87
CA TRP A 234 17.28 17.72 15.10
C TRP A 234 17.44 16.30 15.68
N LEU A 235 16.38 15.50 15.66
CA LEU A 235 16.43 14.10 16.10
C LEU A 235 17.43 13.29 15.25
N ILE A 236 17.36 13.42 13.92
CA ILE A 236 18.29 12.73 13.01
C ILE A 236 19.72 13.23 13.21
N ALA A 237 19.90 14.55 13.30
CA ALA A 237 21.22 15.17 13.40
C ALA A 237 21.91 14.92 14.75
N THR A 238 21.16 14.71 15.85
CA THR A 238 21.71 14.59 17.19
C THR A 238 21.54 13.23 17.84
N GLY A 239 20.70 12.35 17.26
CA GLY A 239 20.30 11.09 17.88
C GLY A 239 19.50 11.26 19.17
N LYS A 240 19.07 12.50 19.49
CA LYS A 240 18.38 12.86 20.74
C LYS A 240 17.06 13.54 20.43
N GLY A 241 16.00 13.14 21.15
CA GLY A 241 14.68 13.75 21.09
C GLY A 241 13.57 12.75 20.80
N TYR A 242 12.38 13.27 20.50
CA TYR A 242 11.24 12.51 19.98
C TYR A 242 10.80 13.14 18.67
N ALA A 243 10.57 12.33 17.64
CA ALA A 243 10.06 12.84 16.38
C ALA A 243 8.64 13.35 16.65
N SER A 244 8.41 14.67 16.54
CA SER A 244 7.06 15.24 16.67
C SER A 244 6.33 15.34 15.33
N ALA A 245 7.06 15.14 14.25
CA ALA A 245 6.59 15.15 12.88
C ALA A 245 7.40 14.17 12.04
N ASP A 246 6.80 13.73 10.96
CA ASP A 246 7.44 12.85 10.00
C ASP A 246 8.55 13.58 9.19
N PRO A 247 9.74 12.97 9.01
CA PRO A 247 10.86 13.58 8.29
C PRO A 247 10.69 13.73 6.76
N ILE A 248 9.73 13.05 6.13
CA ILE A 248 9.52 13.02 4.66
C ILE A 248 8.46 14.02 4.22
N ILE A 249 7.32 14.06 4.92
CA ILE A 249 6.15 14.88 4.56
C ILE A 249 5.92 16.03 5.54
N GLY A 250 6.63 16.07 6.67
CA GLY A 250 6.50 17.13 7.69
C GLY A 250 5.17 17.12 8.44
N LEU A 251 4.37 16.05 8.32
CA LEU A 251 3.12 15.92 9.07
C LEU A 251 3.42 15.60 10.53
N SER A 252 2.83 16.36 11.45
CA SER A 252 2.96 16.06 12.88
C SER A 252 2.46 14.65 13.22
N ASN A 253 3.08 13.98 14.19
CA ASN A 253 2.64 12.65 14.66
C ASN A 253 1.17 12.67 15.12
N ARG A 254 0.69 13.82 15.63
CA ARG A 254 -0.72 14.03 15.97
C ARG A 254 -1.64 13.98 14.74
N ALA A 255 -1.21 14.57 13.63
CA ALA A 255 -1.95 14.52 12.37
C ALA A 255 -1.94 13.11 11.78
N VAL A 256 -0.81 12.39 11.84
CA VAL A 256 -0.70 10.99 11.44
C VAL A 256 -1.62 10.11 12.30
N ALA A 257 -1.60 10.27 13.62
CA ALA A 257 -2.46 9.53 14.56
C ALA A 257 -3.97 9.79 14.34
N VAL A 258 -4.37 11.00 13.93
CA VAL A 258 -5.77 11.32 13.59
C VAL A 258 -6.22 10.66 12.28
N LEU A 259 -5.29 10.46 11.33
CA LEU A 259 -5.60 9.73 10.09
C LEU A 259 -5.62 8.21 10.33
N ASP A 260 -4.89 7.74 11.34
CA ASP A 260 -4.63 6.32 11.61
C ASP A 260 -5.52 5.72 12.74
N THR A 261 -6.84 5.75 12.52
CA THR A 261 -7.88 5.42 13.53
C THR A 261 -8.34 3.95 13.53
N GLY A 262 -7.65 3.06 12.83
CA GLY A 262 -8.04 1.64 12.80
C GLY A 262 -7.92 0.99 14.17
N GLU A 263 -8.99 0.45 14.74
CA GLU A 263 -8.94 -0.27 16.04
C GLU A 263 -8.07 -1.55 15.99
N GLY A 264 -7.64 -1.96 14.79
CA GLY A 264 -7.04 -3.24 14.50
C GLY A 264 -8.11 -4.33 14.50
N GLY A 265 -7.99 -5.33 13.64
CA GLY A 265 -8.85 -6.51 13.61
C GLY A 265 -8.03 -7.72 13.22
N ALA A 266 -8.32 -8.88 13.82
CA ALA A 266 -7.59 -10.12 13.56
C ALA A 266 -8.57 -11.27 13.42
N ARG A 267 -8.52 -11.98 12.28
CA ARG A 267 -9.38 -13.13 12.01
C ARG A 267 -8.54 -14.37 11.71
N ARG A 268 -8.81 -15.48 12.38
CA ARG A 268 -8.18 -16.77 12.07
C ARG A 268 -8.42 -17.14 10.61
N LEU A 269 -7.37 -17.60 9.97
CA LEU A 269 -7.41 -18.26 8.66
C LEU A 269 -6.85 -19.67 8.81
N GLU A 270 -7.61 -20.64 8.29
CA GLU A 270 -7.10 -21.98 8.10
C GLU A 270 -6.26 -22.00 6.81
N PRO A 271 -4.94 -22.25 6.89
CA PRO A 271 -4.11 -22.32 5.70
C PRO A 271 -4.54 -23.52 4.84
N THR A 272 -4.53 -23.34 3.51
CA THR A 272 -4.75 -24.48 2.61
C THR A 272 -3.65 -25.54 2.83
N PRO A 273 -3.88 -26.83 2.52
CA PRO A 273 -2.85 -27.88 2.69
C PRO A 273 -1.52 -27.54 2.00
N ALA A 274 -1.56 -26.88 0.84
CA ALA A 274 -0.38 -26.43 0.11
C ALA A 274 0.35 -25.23 0.75
N GLU A 275 -0.36 -24.39 1.49
CA GLU A 275 0.24 -23.32 2.30
C GLU A 275 0.83 -23.89 3.59
N ALA A 276 0.10 -24.75 4.28
CA ALA A 276 0.57 -25.41 5.50
C ALA A 276 1.87 -26.20 5.25
N ALA A 277 2.01 -26.85 4.09
CA ALA A 277 3.22 -27.57 3.69
C ALA A 277 4.43 -26.66 3.42
N ARG A 278 4.22 -25.36 3.14
CA ARG A 278 5.29 -24.38 2.93
C ARG A 278 5.77 -23.73 4.23
N LEU A 279 4.96 -23.77 5.28
CA LEU A 279 5.35 -23.26 6.60
C LEU A 279 6.34 -24.21 7.25
N SER A 280 7.45 -23.67 7.75
CA SER A 280 8.45 -24.46 8.46
C SER A 280 7.88 -25.03 9.75
N SER A 281 8.20 -26.30 10.00
CA SER A 281 7.86 -27.04 11.21
C SER A 281 8.98 -27.04 12.26
N LYS A 282 10.06 -26.28 12.00
CA LYS A 282 11.21 -26.11 12.88
C LYS A 282 11.42 -24.64 13.20
N GLY A 283 12.01 -24.36 14.36
CA GLY A 283 12.41 -23.01 14.74
C GLY A 283 13.89 -22.74 14.45
N SER A 284 14.16 -21.79 13.55
CA SER A 284 15.44 -21.11 13.33
C SER A 284 15.15 -19.73 12.73
N LEU A 285 16.12 -18.82 12.72
CA LEU A 285 15.94 -17.50 12.09
C LEU A 285 15.47 -17.64 10.64
N LEU A 286 16.19 -18.42 9.82
CA LEU A 286 15.86 -18.58 8.40
C LEU A 286 14.51 -19.29 8.21
N ASP A 287 14.10 -20.18 9.11
CA ASP A 287 12.77 -20.79 9.05
C ASP A 287 11.66 -19.75 9.25
N PHE A 288 11.83 -18.85 10.22
CA PHE A 288 10.87 -17.78 10.46
C PHE A 288 10.83 -16.77 9.30
N LEU A 289 11.97 -16.39 8.74
CA LEU A 289 12.01 -15.48 7.58
C LEU A 289 11.40 -16.12 6.32
N ARG A 290 11.62 -17.42 6.09
CA ARG A 290 10.94 -18.16 5.00
C ARG A 290 9.43 -18.22 5.18
N ASN A 291 8.94 -18.36 6.42
CA ASN A 291 7.51 -18.26 6.69
C ASN A 291 6.97 -16.87 6.34
N LEU A 292 7.69 -15.79 6.68
CA LEU A 292 7.31 -14.43 6.29
C LEU A 292 7.20 -14.29 4.76
N GLY A 293 8.18 -14.83 4.01
CA GLY A 293 8.12 -14.89 2.54
C GLY A 293 6.94 -15.73 2.02
N ALA A 294 6.65 -16.87 2.65
CA ALA A 294 5.53 -17.74 2.26
C ALA A 294 4.16 -17.09 2.48
N LEU A 295 4.00 -16.31 3.55
CA LEU A 295 2.79 -15.50 3.79
C LEU A 295 2.69 -14.35 2.77
N GLY A 296 3.82 -13.74 2.45
CA GLY A 296 3.93 -12.55 1.64
C GLY A 296 3.23 -11.34 2.27
N THR A 297 3.20 -10.23 1.54
CA THR A 297 2.64 -8.96 2.00
C THR A 297 1.13 -8.86 1.75
N THR A 298 0.38 -9.76 2.41
CA THR A 298 -1.05 -10.02 2.13
C THR A 298 -1.99 -9.65 3.28
N GLY A 299 -1.52 -8.85 4.25
CA GLY A 299 -2.25 -8.59 5.50
C GLY A 299 -2.20 -9.75 6.48
N ARG A 300 -1.39 -10.79 6.23
CA ARG A 300 -1.37 -12.02 7.02
C ARG A 300 -0.20 -12.05 8.00
N VAL A 301 -0.42 -12.67 9.15
CA VAL A 301 0.62 -12.96 10.16
C VAL A 301 0.51 -14.40 10.62
N LEU A 302 1.60 -14.92 11.18
CA LEU A 302 1.67 -16.29 11.69
C LEU A 302 2.08 -16.27 13.16
N ILE A 303 1.35 -17.02 13.98
CA ILE A 303 1.74 -17.30 15.36
C ILE A 303 1.99 -18.81 15.47
N GLN A 304 3.17 -19.17 15.96
CA GLN A 304 3.56 -20.57 16.16
C GLN A 304 3.90 -20.84 17.63
N SER A 305 3.55 -22.03 18.10
CA SER A 305 4.09 -22.59 19.35
C SER A 305 5.22 -23.54 19.01
N VAL A 306 6.38 -23.37 19.65
CA VAL A 306 7.56 -24.21 19.48
C VAL A 306 7.86 -24.89 20.80
N ALA A 307 8.05 -26.22 20.78
CA ALA A 307 8.61 -26.93 21.91
C ALA A 307 10.12 -26.74 21.91
N GLY A 308 10.65 -25.96 22.85
CA GLY A 308 12.09 -25.71 22.97
C GLY A 308 12.88 -26.98 23.28
N PRO A 309 14.22 -26.96 23.11
CA PRO A 309 15.08 -28.09 23.44
C PRO A 309 14.97 -28.55 24.90
N ASP A 310 14.57 -27.64 25.78
CA ASP A 310 14.34 -27.84 27.22
C ASP A 310 12.92 -28.35 27.55
N GLY A 311 12.09 -28.60 26.53
CA GLY A 311 10.71 -29.07 26.69
C GLY A 311 9.70 -27.96 27.03
N VAL A 312 10.14 -26.71 27.18
CA VAL A 312 9.25 -25.58 27.44
C VAL A 312 8.61 -25.11 26.14
N VAL A 313 7.29 -24.93 26.13
CA VAL A 313 6.56 -24.39 24.98
C VAL A 313 6.69 -22.88 24.97
N ARG A 314 7.20 -22.32 23.87
CA ARG A 314 7.35 -20.89 23.64
C ARG A 314 6.63 -20.47 22.36
N HIS A 315 6.39 -19.18 22.19
CA HIS A 315 5.59 -18.68 21.08
C HIS A 315 6.38 -17.72 20.19
N VAL A 316 6.16 -17.79 18.89
CA VAL A 316 6.81 -16.94 17.89
C VAL A 316 5.75 -16.21 17.09
N VAL A 317 5.76 -14.88 17.15
CA VAL A 317 4.91 -14.01 16.34
C VAL A 317 5.73 -13.55 15.14
N GLN A 318 5.22 -13.84 13.94
CA GLN A 318 5.89 -13.60 12.67
C GLN A 318 5.07 -12.59 11.87
N ALA A 319 5.61 -11.37 11.71
CA ALA A 319 4.94 -10.22 11.09
C ALA A 319 5.63 -9.80 9.77
N PRO A 320 5.02 -10.10 8.61
CA PRO A 320 5.59 -9.71 7.31
C PRO A 320 5.52 -8.21 7.04
N GLY A 321 6.20 -7.79 5.98
CA GLY A 321 6.08 -6.45 5.42
C GLY A 321 4.71 -6.13 4.81
N MET A 322 4.60 -4.92 4.27
CA MET A 322 3.34 -4.31 3.84
C MET A 322 2.97 -4.56 2.37
N ARG A 323 1.68 -4.50 2.01
CA ARG A 323 1.19 -4.76 0.65
C ARG A 323 1.51 -3.60 -0.29
N SER A 324 2.16 -3.88 -1.43
CA SER A 324 2.31 -2.90 -2.52
C SER A 324 1.00 -2.77 -3.31
N GLY A 325 0.28 -1.64 -3.19
CA GLY A 325 -1.00 -1.44 -3.87
C GLY A 325 -1.68 -0.09 -3.64
N ARG A 326 -2.87 0.11 -4.21
CA ARG A 326 -3.72 1.28 -3.90
C ARG A 326 -4.14 1.20 -2.42
N PRO A 327 -4.12 2.31 -1.67
CA PRO A 327 -4.63 2.32 -0.31
C PRO A 327 -6.09 1.85 -0.31
N ASP A 328 -6.40 0.89 0.54
CA ASP A 328 -7.74 0.41 0.82
C ASP A 328 -7.86 0.30 2.33
N ASN A 329 -8.89 0.90 2.93
CA ASN A 329 -9.07 1.02 4.38
C ASN A 329 -9.35 -0.32 5.10
N ASP A 330 -9.07 -1.44 4.45
CA ASP A 330 -9.36 -2.78 4.90
C ASP A 330 -8.11 -3.49 5.46
N SER A 331 -6.89 -2.96 5.26
CA SER A 331 -5.63 -3.61 5.64
C SER A 331 -4.64 -2.66 6.35
N PRO A 332 -4.10 -3.03 7.54
CA PRO A 332 -3.13 -2.22 8.30
C PRO A 332 -1.74 -2.19 7.67
N GLN A 333 -1.55 -2.98 6.61
CA GLN A 333 -0.35 -3.08 5.80
C GLN A 333 -0.38 -2.13 4.59
N ASP A 334 -1.03 -0.98 4.69
CA ASP A 334 -1.03 0.05 3.66
C ASP A 334 0.13 1.04 3.84
N LEU A 335 0.50 1.79 2.79
CA LEU A 335 1.69 2.67 2.78
C LEU A 335 1.66 3.72 3.91
N LEU A 336 0.46 4.24 4.21
CA LEU A 336 0.23 5.11 5.37
C LEU A 336 0.37 4.36 6.71
N GLY A 337 -0.08 3.11 6.80
CA GLY A 337 0.03 2.25 8.00
C GLY A 337 1.46 1.82 8.31
N ALA A 338 2.25 1.47 7.30
CA ALA A 338 3.67 1.14 7.45
C ALA A 338 4.50 2.33 7.96
N PHE A 339 4.21 3.50 7.40
CA PHE A 339 4.83 4.76 7.80
C PHE A 339 4.41 5.19 9.21
N SER A 340 3.12 5.08 9.53
CA SER A 340 2.63 5.33 10.89
C SER A 340 3.25 4.37 11.91
N SER A 341 3.50 3.11 11.56
CA SER A 341 4.13 2.13 12.47
C SER A 341 5.59 2.45 12.76
N ALA A 342 6.32 3.03 11.80
CA ALA A 342 7.68 3.53 12.01
C ALA A 342 7.69 4.73 12.97
N VAL A 343 6.77 5.68 12.77
CA VAL A 343 6.75 6.98 13.45
C VAL A 343 5.98 7.01 14.78
N LEU A 344 4.96 6.16 14.94
CA LEU A 344 4.10 6.10 16.12
C LEU A 344 4.44 4.90 17.02
N ASP A 345 4.26 5.09 18.33
CA ASP A 345 4.41 4.05 19.36
C ASP A 345 3.27 2.99 19.29
N SER A 346 2.18 3.28 18.56
CA SER A 346 1.04 2.39 18.36
C SER A 346 0.30 2.72 17.06
N GLY A 347 -0.07 1.69 16.28
CA GLY A 347 -0.82 1.80 15.02
C GLY A 347 -1.76 0.59 14.83
N PRO A 348 -2.63 0.57 13.80
CA PRO A 348 -3.55 -0.53 13.53
C PRO A 348 -2.86 -1.88 13.41
N TYR A 349 -1.63 -1.92 12.88
CA TYR A 349 -0.87 -3.15 12.76
C TYR A 349 -0.50 -3.71 14.14
N SER A 350 0.09 -2.90 15.04
CA SER A 350 0.40 -3.38 16.40
C SER A 350 -0.86 -3.76 17.18
N ARG A 351 -1.95 -2.99 17.08
CA ARG A 351 -3.23 -3.34 17.70
C ARG A 351 -3.81 -4.66 17.16
N ALA A 352 -3.73 -4.89 15.86
CA ALA A 352 -4.18 -6.13 15.23
C ALA A 352 -3.31 -7.33 15.64
N LEU A 353 -1.99 -7.15 15.81
CA LEU A 353 -1.09 -8.17 16.35
C LEU A 353 -1.46 -8.56 17.79
N ILE A 354 -1.77 -7.58 18.66
CA ILE A 354 -2.24 -7.84 20.03
C ILE A 354 -3.52 -8.69 20.00
N LYS A 355 -4.50 -8.33 19.17
CA LYS A 355 -5.73 -9.12 19.00
C LYS A 355 -5.46 -10.55 18.50
N ALA A 356 -4.49 -10.73 17.58
CA ALA A 356 -4.11 -12.05 17.09
C ALA A 356 -3.44 -12.90 18.20
N VAL A 357 -2.58 -12.30 19.02
CA VAL A 357 -1.96 -12.96 20.18
C VAL A 357 -2.98 -13.35 21.24
N ASP A 358 -3.91 -12.44 21.56
CA ASP A 358 -4.99 -12.69 22.51
C ASP A 358 -5.89 -13.84 22.03
N ASP A 359 -6.30 -13.85 20.75
CA ASP A 359 -7.09 -14.93 20.16
C ASP A 359 -6.30 -16.25 20.01
N PHE A 360 -4.98 -16.20 19.80
CA PHE A 360 -4.17 -17.42 19.81
C PHE A 360 -4.22 -18.11 21.17
N GLY A 361 -4.40 -17.35 22.25
CA GLY A 361 -4.58 -17.87 23.61
C GLY A 361 -3.25 -18.21 24.27
N ILE A 362 -2.23 -17.35 24.12
CA ILE A 362 -0.98 -17.47 24.87
C ILE A 362 -1.30 -17.28 26.37
N PRO A 363 -0.83 -18.17 27.27
CA PRO A 363 -1.06 -18.00 28.71
C PRO A 363 -0.33 -16.75 29.23
N PRO A 364 -0.86 -16.07 30.27
CA PRO A 364 -0.16 -14.97 30.93
C PRO A 364 1.26 -15.39 31.38
N GLY A 365 2.24 -14.53 31.15
CA GLY A 365 3.66 -14.79 31.41
C GLY A 365 4.35 -15.67 30.35
N GLY A 366 3.61 -16.19 29.36
CA GLY A 366 4.17 -16.98 28.26
C GLY A 366 5.30 -16.25 27.52
N GLU A 367 6.33 -17.00 27.13
CA GLU A 367 7.51 -16.44 26.48
C GLU A 367 7.28 -16.26 24.97
N ILE A 368 7.50 -15.04 24.49
CA ILE A 368 7.25 -14.64 23.10
C ILE A 368 8.54 -14.12 22.46
N ALA A 369 8.88 -14.67 21.29
CA ALA A 369 9.81 -14.07 20.35
C ALA A 369 9.03 -13.39 19.21
N LEU A 370 9.39 -12.15 18.90
CA LEU A 370 8.77 -11.38 17.84
C LEU A 370 9.74 -11.28 16.66
N ILE A 371 9.33 -11.71 15.47
CA ILE A 371 10.14 -11.68 14.25
C ILE A 371 9.39 -10.88 13.19
N GLY A 372 10.00 -9.82 12.67
CA GLY A 372 9.32 -8.88 11.78
C GLY A 372 10.19 -8.41 10.62
N HIS A 373 9.56 -8.17 9.48
CA HIS A 373 10.19 -7.58 8.30
C HIS A 373 9.49 -6.29 7.88
N SER A 374 10.25 -5.27 7.46
CA SER A 374 9.71 -4.00 6.97
C SER A 374 8.74 -3.36 8.00
N ALA A 375 7.54 -2.98 7.57
CA ALA A 375 6.46 -2.48 8.44
C ALA A 375 6.14 -3.43 9.61
N GLY A 376 6.26 -4.75 9.41
CA GLY A 376 6.06 -5.75 10.45
C GLY A 376 7.13 -5.69 11.55
N GLY A 377 8.37 -5.33 11.21
CA GLY A 377 9.43 -5.07 12.19
C GLY A 377 9.13 -3.87 13.09
N ALA A 378 8.67 -2.77 12.49
CA ALA A 378 8.22 -1.61 13.27
C ALA A 378 7.03 -1.95 14.17
N ALA A 379 6.07 -2.74 13.67
CA ALA A 379 4.91 -3.18 14.44
C ALA A 379 5.26 -4.09 15.61
N ILE A 380 6.18 -5.06 15.45
CA ILE A 380 6.63 -5.89 16.57
C ILE A 380 7.40 -5.10 17.62
N MET A 381 8.17 -4.09 17.19
CA MET A 381 8.88 -3.25 18.13
C MET A 381 7.89 -2.44 18.95
N ASN A 382 6.82 -1.91 18.35
CA ASN A 382 5.72 -1.28 19.10
C ASN A 382 5.11 -2.21 20.17
N LEU A 383 4.97 -3.52 19.89
CA LEU A 383 4.56 -4.50 20.92
C LEU A 383 5.60 -4.64 22.03
N ALA A 384 6.88 -4.69 21.68
CA ALA A 384 7.96 -4.77 22.65
C ALA A 384 8.10 -3.49 23.50
N GLN A 385 7.67 -2.32 23.01
CA GLN A 385 7.64 -1.07 23.76
C GLN A 385 6.41 -0.91 24.66
N ASP A 386 5.35 -1.69 24.42
CA ASP A 386 4.07 -1.57 25.12
C ASP A 386 4.16 -2.19 26.53
N PRO A 387 4.10 -1.38 27.60
CA PRO A 387 4.19 -1.89 28.97
C PRO A 387 3.02 -2.81 29.33
N GLU A 388 1.82 -2.62 28.76
CA GLU A 388 0.67 -3.48 29.04
C GLU A 388 0.81 -4.84 28.36
N PHE A 389 1.36 -4.88 27.14
CA PHE A 389 1.69 -6.13 26.47
C PHE A 389 2.78 -6.90 27.22
N CYS A 390 3.88 -6.22 27.59
CA CYS A 390 4.98 -6.82 28.35
C CYS A 390 4.62 -7.17 29.80
N ALA A 391 3.59 -6.56 30.40
CA ALA A 391 3.06 -6.99 31.69
C ALA A 391 2.25 -8.28 31.59
N ARG A 392 1.58 -8.52 30.44
CA ARG A 392 0.81 -9.74 30.18
C ARG A 392 1.67 -10.90 29.71
N TYR A 393 2.71 -10.63 28.92
CA TYR A 393 3.56 -11.63 28.28
C TYR A 393 5.05 -11.34 28.46
N THR A 394 5.87 -12.39 28.51
CA THR A 394 7.33 -12.23 28.59
C THR A 394 7.91 -12.13 27.20
N VAL A 395 8.13 -10.91 26.70
CA VAL A 395 8.81 -10.69 25.41
C VAL A 395 10.30 -10.91 25.60
N THR A 396 10.82 -12.04 25.11
CA THR A 396 12.21 -12.43 25.30
C THR A 396 13.11 -11.92 24.17
N HIS A 397 12.60 -11.91 22.94
CA HIS A 397 13.35 -11.53 21.73
C HIS A 397 12.49 -10.66 20.82
N ALA A 398 13.11 -9.66 20.17
CA ALA A 398 12.56 -9.02 18.98
C ALA A 398 13.63 -8.94 17.88
N VAL A 399 13.35 -9.51 16.71
CA VAL A 399 14.26 -9.51 15.55
C VAL A 399 13.58 -8.77 14.41
N ALA A 400 14.08 -7.58 14.11
CA ALA A 400 13.58 -6.71 13.04
C ALA A 400 14.54 -6.75 11.84
N VAL A 401 14.01 -7.05 10.66
CA VAL A 401 14.79 -7.16 9.42
C VAL A 401 14.28 -6.13 8.42
N GLY A 402 15.17 -5.31 7.88
CA GLY A 402 14.84 -4.25 6.93
C GLY A 402 13.77 -3.28 7.44
N SER A 403 13.84 -2.89 8.72
CA SER A 403 12.75 -2.18 9.41
C SER A 403 13.25 -0.89 10.09
N PRO A 404 12.49 0.22 10.03
CA PRO A 404 12.81 1.46 10.73
C PRO A 404 12.46 1.35 12.23
N VAL A 405 13.45 1.04 13.06
CA VAL A 405 13.27 0.76 14.50
C VAL A 405 14.23 1.55 15.40
N ASP A 406 15.04 2.45 14.85
CA ASP A 406 16.17 3.08 15.54
C ASP A 406 15.76 4.02 16.67
N PHE A 407 14.52 4.52 16.69
CA PHE A 407 14.00 5.32 17.81
C PHE A 407 13.10 4.53 18.77
N LYS A 408 12.97 3.22 18.57
CA LYS A 408 12.16 2.33 19.42
C LYS A 408 13.00 1.75 20.57
N LYS A 409 12.36 1.40 21.68
CA LYS A 409 12.98 0.88 22.91
C LYS A 409 12.04 -0.11 23.60
N PRO A 410 12.50 -1.30 23.98
CA PRO A 410 11.66 -2.27 24.68
C PRO A 410 11.26 -1.76 26.07
N ALA A 411 10.07 -2.13 26.54
CA ALA A 411 9.60 -1.83 27.88
C ALA A 411 10.37 -2.63 28.95
N ASP A 412 10.74 -3.87 28.65
CA ASP A 412 11.60 -4.71 29.49
C ASP A 412 13.06 -4.65 28.99
N PRO A 413 14.02 -4.17 29.80
CA PRO A 413 15.43 -4.11 29.41
C PRO A 413 16.07 -5.50 29.21
N ARG A 414 15.40 -6.58 29.62
CA ARG A 414 15.86 -7.96 29.40
C ARG A 414 15.50 -8.50 28.03
N THR A 415 14.61 -7.84 27.28
CA THR A 415 14.27 -8.25 25.93
C THR A 415 15.49 -8.08 25.03
N TRP A 416 15.92 -9.17 24.39
CA TRP A 416 17.04 -9.14 23.46
C TRP A 416 16.57 -8.67 22.08
N ILE A 417 17.23 -7.64 21.54
CA ILE A 417 16.86 -7.02 20.27
C ILE A 417 17.94 -7.25 19.22
N ALA A 418 17.53 -7.63 18.01
CA ALA A 418 18.38 -7.63 16.83
C ALA A 418 17.76 -6.80 15.70
N SER A 419 18.57 -5.94 15.07
CA SER A 419 18.21 -5.18 13.87
C SER A 419 19.16 -5.55 12.74
N VAL A 420 18.61 -5.97 11.60
CA VAL A 420 19.39 -6.31 10.39
C VAL A 420 18.93 -5.41 9.25
N THR A 421 19.79 -4.52 8.77
CA THR A 421 19.49 -3.50 7.76
C THR A 421 20.48 -3.54 6.61
N ASN A 422 20.01 -3.20 5.42
CA ASN A 422 20.84 -3.02 4.23
C ASN A 422 20.98 -1.53 3.95
N GLN A 423 22.21 -1.05 3.75
CA GLN A 423 22.54 0.36 3.54
C GLN A 423 21.91 0.98 2.29
N HIS A 424 21.57 0.15 1.30
CA HIS A 424 20.88 0.59 0.08
C HIS A 424 19.37 0.35 0.12
N ASP A 425 18.85 -0.18 1.23
CA ASP A 425 17.42 -0.26 1.49
C ASP A 425 16.95 1.05 2.15
N ILE A 426 16.11 1.79 1.44
CA ILE A 426 15.60 3.08 1.91
C ILE A 426 14.61 2.93 3.07
N ILE A 427 13.97 1.76 3.24
CA ILE A 427 12.87 1.60 4.20
C ILE A 427 13.34 1.65 5.67
N PRO A 428 14.44 0.98 6.08
CA PRO A 428 15.07 1.22 7.37
C PRO A 428 15.34 2.71 7.63
N THR A 429 15.75 3.46 6.60
CA THR A 429 16.16 4.85 6.77
C THR A 429 15.02 5.85 6.93
N LEU A 430 13.76 5.40 6.88
CA LEU A 430 12.61 6.30 6.97
C LEU A 430 12.40 6.88 8.37
N ASP A 431 12.93 6.25 9.41
CA ASP A 431 13.00 6.88 10.74
C ASP A 431 14.12 7.93 10.85
N GLY A 432 14.95 8.03 9.81
CA GLY A 432 15.99 9.01 9.64
C GLY A 432 17.35 8.60 10.19
N GLN A 433 17.57 7.33 10.53
CA GLN A 433 18.91 6.77 10.73
C GLN A 433 19.34 5.92 9.53
N GLY A 434 20.63 5.78 9.29
CA GLY A 434 21.14 5.03 8.14
C GLY A 434 22.66 4.90 8.20
N ALA A 435 23.29 4.60 7.06
CA ALA A 435 24.73 4.32 6.98
C ALA A 435 25.61 5.48 7.51
N GLY A 436 25.11 6.73 7.45
CA GLY A 436 25.80 7.91 7.96
C GLY A 436 25.62 8.19 9.46
N GLY A 437 24.84 7.37 10.17
CA GLY A 437 24.65 7.46 11.61
C GLY A 437 25.98 7.47 12.36
N CYS A 438 26.17 8.46 13.25
CA CYS A 438 27.39 8.59 14.07
C CYS A 438 27.12 8.39 15.57
N PHE A 439 25.91 7.97 15.93
CA PHE A 439 25.49 7.67 17.29
C PHE A 439 25.16 6.20 17.43
N ASP A 440 25.60 5.61 18.53
CA ASP A 440 25.08 4.32 18.98
C ASP A 440 23.83 4.59 19.82
N LEU A 441 22.66 4.50 19.19
CA LEU A 441 21.38 4.77 19.85
C LEU A 441 21.00 3.66 20.84
N HIS A 442 21.50 2.44 20.62
CA HIS A 442 21.14 1.24 21.38
C HIS A 442 22.35 0.35 21.64
N PRO A 443 23.25 0.70 22.57
CA PRO A 443 24.48 -0.05 22.84
C PRO A 443 24.25 -1.50 23.34
N GLY A 444 23.03 -1.84 23.73
CA GLY A 444 22.64 -3.19 24.14
C GLY A 444 22.05 -4.06 23.03
N TRP A 445 21.83 -3.52 21.83
CA TRP A 445 21.21 -4.24 20.72
C TRP A 445 22.27 -4.94 19.86
N TYR A 446 21.85 -6.00 19.18
CA TYR A 446 22.65 -6.59 18.12
C TYR A 446 22.27 -5.98 16.76
N VAL A 447 23.03 -4.99 16.32
CA VAL A 447 22.79 -4.28 15.06
C VAL A 447 23.73 -4.80 13.98
N VAL A 448 23.17 -5.15 12.82
CA VAL A 448 23.91 -5.55 11.62
C VAL A 448 23.45 -4.64 10.50
N ASP A 449 24.33 -3.74 10.08
CA ASP A 449 24.12 -2.86 8.93
C ASP A 449 25.14 -3.25 7.85
N TYR A 450 24.65 -3.73 6.70
CA TYR A 450 25.49 -4.31 5.65
C TYR A 450 25.19 -3.70 4.28
N PHE A 451 26.08 -3.93 3.31
CA PHE A 451 25.85 -3.59 1.91
C PHE A 451 26.00 -4.84 1.03
N ASP A 452 25.31 -4.86 -0.11
CA ASP A 452 25.43 -5.92 -1.12
C ASP A 452 25.51 -5.35 -2.54
N PRO A 453 26.12 -6.06 -3.51
CA PRO A 453 26.31 -5.54 -4.87
C PRO A 453 25.02 -5.50 -5.71
N THR A 454 23.94 -6.16 -5.29
CA THR A 454 22.66 -6.23 -6.01
C THR A 454 21.71 -5.06 -5.72
N HIS A 455 21.85 -4.37 -4.57
CA HIS A 455 21.32 -3.09 -4.02
C HIS A 455 20.12 -2.32 -4.64
N LEU A 456 19.40 -2.85 -5.62
CA LEU A 456 18.32 -2.16 -6.31
C LEU A 456 17.02 -2.30 -5.51
N PHE A 457 16.46 -1.18 -5.09
CA PHE A 457 15.09 -1.14 -4.59
C PHE A 457 14.11 -1.50 -5.73
N PRO A 458 13.02 -2.25 -5.48
CA PRO A 458 12.60 -2.82 -4.19
C PRO A 458 13.18 -4.22 -3.90
N ILE A 459 14.09 -4.75 -4.71
CA ILE A 459 14.64 -6.11 -4.57
C ILE A 459 15.44 -6.21 -3.27
N CYS A 460 16.31 -5.25 -2.98
CA CYS A 460 17.11 -5.21 -1.75
C CYS A 460 16.23 -5.17 -0.48
N HIS A 461 15.01 -4.65 -0.58
CA HIS A 461 14.05 -4.58 0.54
C HIS A 461 13.23 -5.88 0.71
N SER A 462 13.24 -6.79 -0.26
CA SER A 462 12.42 -7.99 -0.20
C SER A 462 12.89 -8.95 0.90
N ILE A 463 11.94 -9.64 1.54
CA ILE A 463 12.26 -10.62 2.58
C ILE A 463 13.07 -11.80 2.02
N GLU A 464 12.83 -12.17 0.76
CA GLU A 464 13.59 -13.19 0.05
C GLU A 464 15.07 -12.79 -0.06
N HIS A 465 15.33 -11.51 -0.37
CA HIS A 465 16.69 -11.00 -0.50
C HIS A 465 17.42 -10.94 0.84
N TYR A 466 16.81 -10.37 1.88
CA TYR A 466 17.37 -10.42 3.25
C TYR A 466 17.62 -11.85 3.74
N THR A 467 16.72 -12.78 3.41
CA THR A 467 16.89 -14.20 3.76
C THR A 467 18.09 -14.81 3.04
N ALA A 468 18.31 -14.47 1.77
CA ALA A 468 19.46 -14.92 1.00
C ALA A 468 20.76 -14.32 1.56
N ASN A 469 20.82 -13.02 1.84
CA ASN A 469 22.01 -12.40 2.45
C ASN A 469 22.33 -13.04 3.81
N LEU A 470 21.34 -13.27 4.69
CA LEU A 470 21.56 -13.96 5.96
C LEU A 470 22.00 -15.41 5.80
N ALA A 471 21.61 -16.08 4.71
CA ALA A 471 22.03 -17.45 4.44
C ALA A 471 23.47 -17.53 3.92
N ASP A 472 23.81 -16.65 2.98
CA ASP A 472 24.98 -16.79 2.10
C ASP A 472 26.08 -15.74 2.39
N ASP A 473 25.70 -14.48 2.63
CA ASP A 473 26.64 -13.36 2.77
C ASP A 473 26.95 -12.99 4.24
N LEU A 474 26.00 -13.23 5.14
CA LEU A 474 26.06 -12.86 6.57
C LEU A 474 25.90 -14.08 7.51
N PRO A 475 26.63 -15.21 7.28
CA PRO A 475 26.47 -16.42 8.09
C PRO A 475 26.80 -16.18 9.57
N GLU A 476 27.73 -15.28 9.88
CA GLU A 476 28.13 -14.93 11.25
C GLU A 476 27.00 -14.22 12.01
N ALA A 477 26.30 -13.30 11.33
CA ALA A 477 25.14 -12.61 11.88
C ALA A 477 23.98 -13.58 12.12
N ARG A 478 23.69 -14.43 11.12
CA ARG A 478 22.71 -15.51 11.25
C ARG A 478 23.03 -16.38 12.46
N ASP A 479 24.26 -16.90 12.56
CA ASP A 479 24.67 -17.82 13.62
C ASP A 479 24.68 -17.15 15.01
N ARG A 480 24.89 -15.83 15.09
CA ARG A 480 24.75 -15.05 16.34
C ARG A 480 23.29 -14.95 16.77
N ILE A 481 22.39 -14.59 15.87
CA ILE A 481 20.95 -14.48 16.16
C ILE A 481 20.38 -15.87 16.50
N ASP A 482 20.76 -16.89 15.74
CA ASP A 482 20.33 -18.27 15.95
C ASP A 482 20.78 -18.84 17.29
N ARG A 483 21.96 -18.45 17.79
CA ARG A 483 22.40 -18.82 19.14
C ARG A 483 21.48 -18.23 20.21
N GLN A 484 21.03 -16.99 20.05
CA GLN A 484 20.08 -16.37 20.98
C GLN A 484 18.70 -17.03 20.89
N LEU A 485 18.25 -17.35 19.68
CA LEU A 485 17.01 -18.08 19.43
C LEU A 485 17.06 -19.58 19.79
N THR A 486 18.12 -20.09 20.43
CA THR A 486 18.21 -21.50 20.86
C THR A 486 17.00 -21.99 21.65
N PRO A 487 16.41 -21.22 22.59
CA PRO A 487 15.19 -21.65 23.31
C PRO A 487 13.98 -21.89 22.39
N TYR A 488 13.99 -21.31 21.19
CA TYR A 488 12.99 -21.44 20.14
C TYR A 488 13.37 -22.46 19.07
N ARG A 489 14.46 -23.22 19.25
CA ARG A 489 14.89 -24.27 18.31
C ARG A 489 14.24 -25.61 18.65
N GLY A 490 13.12 -25.92 18.01
CA GLY A 490 12.48 -27.22 18.15
C GLY A 490 11.28 -27.43 17.24
N PRO A 491 10.53 -28.53 17.40
CA PRO A 491 9.36 -28.81 16.59
C PRO A 491 8.23 -27.83 16.91
N VAL A 492 7.59 -27.33 15.85
CA VAL A 492 6.37 -26.53 15.96
C VAL A 492 5.21 -27.45 16.35
N THR A 493 4.54 -27.14 17.46
CA THR A 493 3.39 -27.91 17.99
C THR A 493 2.05 -27.33 17.58
N ARG A 494 2.01 -26.04 17.22
CA ARG A 494 0.81 -25.35 16.74
C ARG A 494 1.19 -24.22 15.80
N SER A 495 0.46 -24.07 14.70
CA SER A 495 0.58 -22.95 13.77
C SER A 495 -0.80 -22.35 13.54
N GLN A 496 -0.92 -21.03 13.59
CA GLN A 496 -2.15 -20.33 13.24
C GLN A 496 -1.84 -19.11 12.39
N VAL A 497 -2.48 -19.03 11.21
CA VAL A 497 -2.44 -17.85 10.37
C VAL A 497 -3.61 -16.93 10.72
N TYR A 498 -3.35 -15.63 10.69
CA TYR A 498 -4.34 -14.58 10.90
C TYR A 498 -4.37 -13.63 9.70
N LEU A 499 -5.56 -13.18 9.31
CA LEU A 499 -5.73 -12.00 8.46
C LEU A 499 -5.96 -10.79 9.36
N LEU A 500 -5.13 -9.78 9.18
CA LEU A 500 -5.23 -8.52 9.89
C LEU A 500 -6.00 -7.49 9.05
N SER A 501 -6.68 -6.59 9.75
CA SER A 501 -7.50 -5.53 9.18
C SER A 501 -7.38 -4.27 10.03
N ASP A 502 -7.60 -3.09 9.44
CA ASP A 502 -7.60 -1.84 10.22
C ASP A 502 -8.75 -1.80 11.20
N ARG A 503 -9.88 -2.43 10.85
CA ARG A 503 -11.07 -2.57 11.67
C ARG A 503 -11.65 -3.95 11.44
N ASP A 504 -12.28 -4.50 12.47
CA ASP A 504 -12.99 -5.77 12.31
C ASP A 504 -13.99 -5.66 11.15
N PRO A 505 -13.89 -6.54 10.13
CA PRO A 505 -14.77 -6.44 8.98
C PRO A 505 -16.21 -6.61 9.44
N HIS A 506 -17.11 -5.82 8.87
CA HIS A 506 -18.53 -6.01 9.13
C HIS A 506 -18.96 -7.45 8.81
N PRO A 507 -19.92 -8.02 9.55
CA PRO A 507 -20.47 -9.34 9.24
C PRO A 507 -20.87 -9.45 7.77
N GLU A 508 -20.70 -10.64 7.18
CA GLU A 508 -20.96 -10.84 5.76
C GLU A 508 -22.39 -10.38 5.40
N GLY A 509 -22.48 -9.46 4.44
CA GLY A 509 -23.75 -8.87 4.01
C GLY A 509 -24.18 -7.60 4.76
N PHE A 510 -23.58 -7.22 5.88
CA PHE A 510 -23.90 -5.96 6.55
C PHE A 510 -23.40 -4.73 5.76
N PRO A 511 -24.16 -3.61 5.73
CA PRO A 511 -25.51 -3.44 6.28
C PRO A 511 -26.62 -3.85 5.31
N PHE A 512 -26.30 -4.09 4.04
CA PHE A 512 -27.30 -4.15 2.97
C PHE A 512 -28.18 -5.41 3.02
N LEU A 513 -27.60 -6.57 3.31
CA LEU A 513 -28.30 -7.87 3.40
C LEU A 513 -28.79 -8.18 4.82
N THR A 514 -28.54 -7.28 5.78
CA THR A 514 -29.02 -7.39 7.17
C THR A 514 -30.44 -6.85 7.24
N VAL A 515 -31.37 -7.58 6.61
CA VAL A 515 -32.79 -7.25 6.57
C VAL A 515 -33.62 -8.33 7.26
N PRO A 516 -34.78 -8.00 7.85
CA PRO A 516 -35.70 -9.00 8.37
C PRO A 516 -36.09 -10.00 7.28
N THR A 517 -36.05 -11.29 7.61
CA THR A 517 -36.50 -12.35 6.72
C THR A 517 -37.81 -12.96 7.19
N TYR A 518 -38.59 -13.49 6.25
CA TYR A 518 -39.85 -14.18 6.55
C TYR A 518 -40.03 -15.43 5.68
N PRO A 519 -40.66 -16.48 6.20
CA PRO A 519 -40.99 -17.68 5.42
C PRO A 519 -42.17 -17.41 4.47
N ALA A 520 -42.05 -17.87 3.22
CA ALA A 520 -43.10 -17.89 2.22
C ALA A 520 -43.36 -19.33 1.77
N ALA A 521 -44.60 -19.79 1.88
CA ALA A 521 -44.99 -21.13 1.44
C ALA A 521 -45.05 -21.21 -0.10
N THR A 522 -44.49 -22.27 -0.66
CA THR A 522 -44.55 -22.61 -2.10
C THR A 522 -44.89 -24.08 -2.28
N SER A 523 -45.27 -24.50 -3.49
CA SER A 523 -45.47 -25.91 -3.84
C SER A 523 -44.24 -26.81 -3.59
N ARG A 524 -43.04 -26.24 -3.52
CA ARG A 524 -41.76 -26.94 -3.28
C ARG A 524 -41.26 -26.86 -1.83
N GLY A 525 -42.03 -26.25 -0.94
CA GLY A 525 -41.67 -26.05 0.47
C GLY A 525 -41.65 -24.58 0.87
N THR A 526 -41.04 -24.29 2.02
CA THR A 526 -40.94 -22.92 2.54
C THR A 526 -39.66 -22.24 2.03
N LEU A 527 -39.81 -21.06 1.44
CA LEU A 527 -38.73 -20.20 0.98
C LEU A 527 -38.54 -19.00 1.93
N GLU A 528 -37.30 -18.70 2.31
CA GLU A 528 -36.99 -17.47 3.05
C GLU A 528 -36.90 -16.26 2.09
N LEU A 529 -37.62 -15.18 2.40
CA LEU A 529 -37.62 -13.92 1.65
C LEU A 529 -37.18 -12.74 2.54
N PRO A 530 -36.60 -11.66 1.96
CA PRO A 530 -36.20 -11.55 0.55
C PRO A 530 -35.07 -12.51 0.19
N VAL A 531 -35.01 -12.94 -1.09
CA VAL A 531 -33.85 -13.68 -1.58
C VAL A 531 -32.63 -12.77 -1.50
N ARG A 532 -31.63 -13.20 -0.74
CA ARG A 532 -30.39 -12.43 -0.48
C ARG A 532 -29.29 -12.99 -1.36
N CYS A 533 -28.71 -12.17 -2.23
CA CYS A 533 -27.54 -12.51 -3.02
C CYS A 533 -26.30 -11.79 -2.45
N GLN A 534 -25.33 -12.55 -1.92
CA GLN A 534 -24.08 -11.98 -1.40
C GLN A 534 -23.09 -11.61 -2.50
N ASP A 535 -23.13 -12.34 -3.61
CA ASP A 535 -22.24 -12.11 -4.75
C ASP A 535 -22.91 -12.58 -6.03
N GLY A 536 -22.83 -11.73 -7.06
CA GLY A 536 -23.30 -12.02 -8.39
C GLY A 536 -22.76 -11.04 -9.42
N SER A 537 -23.14 -11.26 -10.67
CA SER A 537 -22.89 -10.33 -11.77
C SER A 537 -24.14 -10.13 -12.59
N ALA A 538 -24.31 -8.94 -13.16
CA ALA A 538 -25.47 -8.58 -13.96
C ALA A 538 -25.08 -7.82 -15.23
N LEU A 539 -25.89 -8.02 -16.27
CA LEU A 539 -25.93 -7.18 -17.45
C LEU A 539 -27.39 -6.84 -17.77
N THR A 540 -27.69 -5.56 -17.97
CA THR A 540 -28.92 -5.14 -18.65
C THR A 540 -28.53 -4.47 -19.96
N ALA A 541 -29.00 -5.01 -21.09
CA ALA A 541 -28.77 -4.48 -22.42
C ALA A 541 -30.08 -3.94 -23.00
N TYR A 542 -30.11 -2.64 -23.34
CA TYR A 542 -31.28 -1.97 -23.91
C TYR A 542 -31.19 -1.90 -25.43
N PHE A 543 -32.28 -2.23 -26.12
CA PHE A 543 -32.40 -2.27 -27.58
C PHE A 543 -33.59 -1.45 -28.06
N ALA A 544 -33.53 -1.00 -29.31
CA ALA A 544 -34.66 -0.38 -30.01
C ALA A 544 -35.41 -1.45 -30.83
N ALA A 545 -36.69 -1.64 -30.53
CA ALA A 545 -37.56 -2.61 -31.19
C ALA A 545 -38.73 -1.92 -31.91
N ASP A 546 -39.49 -2.73 -32.66
CA ASP A 546 -40.72 -2.28 -33.30
C ASP A 546 -41.81 -1.94 -32.25
N PRO A 547 -42.38 -0.72 -32.28
CA PRO A 547 -43.38 -0.30 -31.30
C PRO A 547 -44.73 -1.01 -31.46
N GLY A 548 -45.09 -1.47 -32.66
CA GLY A 548 -46.32 -2.22 -32.90
C GLY A 548 -46.24 -3.62 -32.30
N VAL A 549 -45.12 -4.32 -32.53
CA VAL A 549 -44.87 -5.63 -31.92
C VAL A 549 -44.82 -5.55 -30.39
N ALA A 550 -44.14 -4.53 -29.85
CA ALA A 550 -44.11 -4.31 -28.41
C ALA A 550 -45.51 -4.01 -27.83
N ALA A 551 -46.37 -3.30 -28.56
CA ALA A 551 -47.75 -3.06 -28.14
C ALA A 551 -48.57 -4.37 -28.11
N THR A 552 -48.46 -5.21 -29.12
CA THR A 552 -49.14 -6.52 -29.17
C THR A 552 -48.72 -7.43 -28.00
N LEU A 553 -47.43 -7.45 -27.65
CA LEU A 553 -46.94 -8.21 -26.49
C LEU A 553 -47.39 -7.63 -25.13
N LEU A 554 -47.89 -6.39 -25.10
CA LEU A 554 -48.44 -5.75 -23.91
C LEU A 554 -49.97 -5.82 -23.85
N GLU A 555 -50.66 -6.25 -24.91
CA GLU A 555 -52.11 -6.36 -24.93
C GLU A 555 -52.63 -7.29 -23.81
N GLY A 556 -53.69 -6.86 -23.13
CA GLY A 556 -54.29 -7.62 -22.01
C GLY A 556 -53.53 -7.54 -20.68
N THR A 557 -52.32 -6.96 -20.64
CA THR A 557 -51.52 -6.87 -19.40
C THR A 557 -51.90 -5.69 -18.48
N GLY A 558 -52.65 -4.72 -19.02
CA GLY A 558 -52.94 -3.44 -18.34
C GLY A 558 -51.72 -2.52 -18.21
N LEU A 559 -50.60 -2.87 -18.83
CA LEU A 559 -49.37 -2.08 -18.85
C LEU A 559 -49.16 -1.50 -20.25
N GLY A 560 -48.93 -0.19 -20.33
CA GLY A 560 -48.64 0.47 -21.60
C GLY A 560 -49.01 1.95 -21.60
N PRO A 561 -48.58 2.71 -22.63
CA PRO A 561 -47.74 2.29 -23.75
C PRO A 561 -46.28 1.98 -23.33
N ALA A 562 -45.58 1.21 -24.17
CA ALA A 562 -44.13 1.00 -24.04
C ALA A 562 -43.37 2.33 -24.11
N VAL A 563 -42.28 2.43 -23.37
CA VAL A 563 -41.35 3.57 -23.45
C VAL A 563 -40.73 3.61 -24.84
N GLN A 564 -40.80 4.77 -25.49
CA GLN A 564 -40.22 4.97 -26.80
C GLN A 564 -39.00 5.90 -26.78
N VAL A 565 -37.98 5.56 -27.55
CA VAL A 565 -36.79 6.38 -27.81
C VAL A 565 -36.65 6.54 -29.31
N ALA A 566 -36.67 7.78 -29.81
CA ALA A 566 -36.64 8.09 -31.24
C ALA A 566 -37.69 7.31 -32.06
N GLY A 567 -38.91 7.16 -31.51
CA GLY A 567 -40.03 6.46 -32.17
C GLY A 567 -39.95 4.93 -32.16
N ARG A 568 -38.96 4.33 -31.48
CA ARG A 568 -38.83 2.87 -31.33
C ARG A 568 -39.10 2.47 -29.89
N ALA A 569 -39.73 1.31 -29.67
CA ALA A 569 -39.96 0.79 -28.31
C ALA A 569 -38.64 0.35 -27.67
N LEU A 570 -38.47 0.65 -26.39
CA LEU A 570 -37.30 0.27 -25.61
C LEU A 570 -37.52 -1.13 -25.02
N VAL A 571 -36.66 -2.07 -25.38
CA VAL A 571 -36.67 -3.46 -24.89
C VAL A 571 -35.36 -3.73 -24.17
N ALA A 572 -35.40 -4.56 -23.13
CA ALA A 572 -34.24 -4.90 -22.32
C ALA A 572 -34.04 -6.42 -22.25
N VAL A 573 -32.78 -6.84 -22.39
CA VAL A 573 -32.34 -8.19 -21.99
C VAL A 573 -31.60 -8.05 -20.67
N HIS A 574 -32.15 -8.66 -19.62
CA HIS A 574 -31.55 -8.70 -18.29
C HIS A 574 -30.92 -10.07 -18.08
N ALA A 575 -29.65 -10.14 -17.74
CA ALA A 575 -28.94 -11.39 -17.47
C ALA A 575 -28.21 -11.30 -16.14
N PHE A 576 -28.38 -12.32 -15.31
CA PHE A 576 -27.81 -12.40 -13.98
C PHE A 576 -27.11 -13.74 -13.78
N TRP A 577 -25.97 -13.68 -13.08
CA TRP A 577 -25.37 -14.84 -12.45
C TRP A 577 -25.33 -14.57 -10.96
N ASN A 578 -26.28 -15.15 -10.24
CA ASN A 578 -26.43 -15.06 -8.81
C ASN A 578 -25.60 -16.18 -8.16
N ARG A 579 -24.32 -15.90 -7.86
CA ARG A 579 -23.34 -16.93 -7.47
C ARG A 579 -23.60 -17.49 -6.08
N ARG A 580 -23.90 -16.61 -5.12
CA ARG A 580 -24.15 -16.97 -3.72
C ARG A 580 -25.45 -16.33 -3.28
N THR A 581 -26.49 -17.15 -3.09
CA THR A 581 -27.80 -16.70 -2.63
C THR A 581 -28.41 -17.63 -1.57
N SER A 582 -29.45 -17.15 -0.88
CA SER A 582 -30.28 -17.97 0.02
C SER A 582 -31.03 -19.12 -0.69
N LEU A 583 -31.06 -19.15 -2.03
CA LEU A 583 -31.66 -20.18 -2.87
C LEU A 583 -30.64 -21.14 -3.51
N GLY A 584 -29.35 -20.96 -3.22
CA GLY A 584 -28.26 -21.58 -3.98
C GLY A 584 -27.84 -20.75 -5.19
N GLY A 585 -26.77 -21.17 -5.87
CA GLY A 585 -26.25 -20.46 -7.04
C GLY A 585 -27.09 -20.74 -8.29
N TYR A 586 -27.48 -19.70 -9.03
CA TYR A 586 -28.26 -19.85 -10.26
C TYR A 586 -28.02 -18.69 -11.24
N ARG A 587 -28.43 -18.88 -12.49
CA ARG A 587 -28.44 -17.88 -13.56
C ARG A 587 -29.86 -17.67 -14.05
N GLU A 588 -30.12 -16.45 -14.48
CA GLU A 588 -31.40 -16.08 -15.05
C GLU A 588 -31.20 -15.09 -16.20
N VAL A 589 -32.01 -15.22 -17.25
CA VAL A 589 -32.08 -14.30 -18.38
C VAL A 589 -33.54 -13.96 -18.61
N HIS A 590 -33.84 -12.66 -18.70
CA HIS A 590 -35.18 -12.15 -18.93
C HIS A 590 -35.21 -11.24 -20.16
N LEU A 591 -36.24 -11.39 -20.98
CA LEU A 591 -36.64 -10.43 -22.00
C LEU A 591 -37.75 -9.56 -21.45
N GLY A 592 -37.56 -8.24 -21.45
CA GLY A 592 -38.56 -7.31 -20.95
C GLY A 592 -38.82 -6.11 -21.84
N ILE A 593 -40.08 -5.67 -21.91
CA ILE A 593 -40.48 -4.43 -22.58
C ILE A 593 -40.53 -3.32 -21.53
N VAL A 594 -39.84 -2.21 -21.76
CA VAL A 594 -39.81 -1.10 -20.80
C VAL A 594 -41.14 -0.35 -20.87
N VAL A 595 -41.83 -0.24 -19.75
CA VAL A 595 -43.14 0.42 -19.62
C VAL A 595 -43.06 1.61 -18.65
N HIS A 596 -43.97 2.57 -18.85
CA HIS A 596 -44.13 3.74 -17.98
C HIS A 596 -44.89 3.41 -16.68
N ASP A 597 -45.09 4.42 -15.85
CA ASP A 597 -45.97 4.39 -14.67
C ASP A 597 -47.36 3.84 -15.06
N PRO A 598 -47.84 2.74 -14.44
CA PRO A 598 -49.14 2.14 -14.75
C PRO A 598 -50.33 3.09 -14.61
N TRP A 599 -50.23 4.15 -13.80
CA TRP A 599 -51.31 5.12 -13.58
C TRP A 599 -51.09 6.45 -14.30
N ARG A 600 -49.86 6.77 -14.72
CA ARG A 600 -49.53 8.04 -15.37
C ARG A 600 -48.50 7.86 -16.48
N ALA A 601 -48.97 7.44 -17.65
CA ALA A 601 -48.18 7.33 -18.89
C ALA A 601 -47.72 8.69 -19.47
N ARG A 602 -47.12 9.58 -18.67
CA ARG A 602 -46.47 10.80 -19.19
C ARG A 602 -45.03 10.47 -19.62
N PRO A 603 -44.54 11.04 -20.74
CA PRO A 603 -43.14 10.91 -21.16
C PRO A 603 -42.26 11.66 -20.15
N PHE A 604 -41.82 10.94 -19.12
CA PHE A 604 -40.78 11.42 -18.21
C PHE A 604 -39.41 11.33 -18.91
N ARG A 605 -38.40 12.04 -18.42
CA ARG A 605 -37.01 11.83 -18.87
C ARG A 605 -36.60 10.38 -18.55
N VAL A 606 -36.66 9.51 -19.56
CA VAL A 606 -36.56 8.03 -19.44
C VAL A 606 -35.27 7.60 -18.73
N TRP A 607 -34.13 8.12 -19.16
CA TRP A 607 -32.83 7.71 -18.63
C TRP A 607 -32.64 8.04 -17.13
N PRO A 608 -32.97 9.26 -16.65
CA PRO A 608 -32.96 9.55 -15.22
C PRO A 608 -33.85 8.66 -14.36
N ASP A 609 -35.00 8.19 -14.86
CA ASP A 609 -35.89 7.33 -14.06
C ASP A 609 -35.39 5.89 -13.98
N LEU A 610 -34.88 5.34 -15.09
CA LEU A 610 -34.35 3.96 -15.15
C LEU A 610 -33.15 3.72 -14.23
N VAL A 611 -32.47 4.78 -13.78
CA VAL A 611 -31.33 4.67 -12.85
C VAL A 611 -31.69 5.00 -11.40
N ARG A 612 -32.96 5.35 -11.10
CA ARG A 612 -33.43 5.57 -9.72
C ARG A 612 -33.53 4.25 -8.96
N ARG A 613 -33.49 4.36 -7.63
CA ARG A 613 -33.81 3.23 -6.74
C ARG A 613 -35.21 2.66 -7.01
N ALA A 614 -35.39 1.36 -6.81
CA ALA A 614 -36.63 0.65 -7.09
C ALA A 614 -37.83 1.20 -6.32
N ASP A 615 -37.64 1.67 -5.08
CA ASP A 615 -38.69 2.31 -4.27
C ASP A 615 -39.22 3.61 -4.89
N ARG A 616 -38.39 4.32 -5.66
CA ARG A 616 -38.71 5.61 -6.30
C ARG A 616 -39.00 5.50 -7.79
N ARG A 617 -38.78 4.32 -8.39
CA ARG A 617 -38.91 4.12 -9.83
C ARG A 617 -40.37 3.88 -10.21
N ARG A 618 -40.81 4.66 -11.19
CA ARG A 618 -42.18 4.59 -11.74
C ARG A 618 -42.23 3.77 -13.02
N SER A 619 -41.13 3.69 -13.76
CA SER A 619 -40.95 2.79 -14.89
C SER A 619 -40.47 1.40 -14.47
N GLY A 620 -40.62 0.41 -15.35
CA GLY A 620 -40.07 -0.93 -15.14
C GLY A 620 -40.11 -1.76 -16.41
N SER A 621 -39.59 -2.98 -16.33
CA SER A 621 -39.60 -3.93 -17.45
C SER A 621 -40.74 -4.92 -17.26
N PHE A 622 -41.73 -4.93 -18.15
CA PHE A 622 -42.66 -6.04 -18.24
C PHE A 622 -41.93 -7.27 -18.80
N LEU A 623 -41.79 -8.31 -17.98
CA LEU A 623 -41.03 -9.52 -18.30
C LEU A 623 -41.88 -10.41 -19.21
N VAL A 624 -41.56 -10.41 -20.50
CA VAL A 624 -42.28 -11.18 -21.54
C VAL A 624 -41.87 -12.65 -21.46
N ASP A 625 -40.57 -12.90 -21.36
CA ASP A 625 -40.01 -14.25 -21.25
C ASP A 625 -38.92 -14.28 -20.18
N SER A 626 -38.81 -15.42 -19.51
CA SER A 626 -37.78 -15.69 -18.52
C SER A 626 -37.18 -17.08 -18.73
N VAL A 627 -35.87 -17.20 -18.55
CA VAL A 627 -35.16 -18.48 -18.59
C VAL A 627 -34.24 -18.57 -17.38
N VAL A 628 -34.21 -19.74 -16.75
CA VAL A 628 -33.35 -20.05 -15.60
C VAL A 628 -32.62 -21.38 -15.80
N ASP A 629 -31.49 -21.56 -15.12
CA ASP A 629 -30.68 -22.79 -15.22
C ASP A 629 -30.94 -23.81 -14.10
N THR A 630 -31.89 -23.54 -13.20
CA THR A 630 -32.23 -24.44 -12.09
C THR A 630 -33.73 -24.69 -11.96
N ASP A 631 -34.11 -25.95 -11.72
CA ASP A 631 -35.50 -26.35 -11.47
C ASP A 631 -36.06 -25.74 -10.19
N THR A 632 -35.19 -25.45 -9.21
CA THR A 632 -35.59 -24.87 -7.93
C THR A 632 -36.19 -23.49 -8.13
N VAL A 633 -35.50 -22.61 -8.86
CA VAL A 633 -36.00 -21.26 -9.16
C VAL A 633 -37.20 -21.33 -10.10
N SER A 634 -37.17 -22.24 -11.08
CA SER A 634 -38.28 -22.41 -12.02
C SER A 634 -39.60 -22.76 -11.33
N ALA A 635 -39.56 -23.67 -10.35
CA ALA A 635 -40.75 -24.10 -9.66
C ALA A 635 -41.36 -23.04 -8.73
N VAL A 636 -40.54 -22.16 -8.12
CA VAL A 636 -41.04 -21.14 -7.17
C VAL A 636 -41.36 -19.80 -7.83
N ALA A 637 -40.79 -19.51 -9.00
CA ALA A 637 -40.94 -18.22 -9.65
C ALA A 637 -42.38 -17.84 -10.04
N PRO A 638 -43.24 -18.75 -10.53
CA PRO A 638 -44.65 -18.46 -10.80
C PRO A 638 -45.40 -18.05 -9.53
N GLU A 639 -45.10 -18.70 -8.41
CA GLU A 639 -45.78 -18.46 -7.14
C GLU A 639 -45.32 -17.17 -6.45
N ILE A 640 -44.03 -16.84 -6.52
CA ILE A 640 -43.45 -15.72 -5.78
C ILE A 640 -43.37 -14.43 -6.61
N TRP A 641 -43.04 -14.54 -7.91
CA TRP A 641 -42.82 -13.40 -8.80
C TRP A 641 -43.78 -13.36 -9.98
N GLY A 642 -44.67 -14.34 -10.16
CA GLY A 642 -45.65 -14.37 -11.25
C GLY A 642 -45.07 -14.49 -12.65
N CYS A 643 -43.77 -14.81 -12.78
CA CYS A 643 -43.17 -15.15 -14.07
C CYS A 643 -43.09 -16.67 -14.21
N GLU A 644 -43.29 -17.16 -15.43
CA GLU A 644 -43.20 -18.59 -15.77
C GLU A 644 -41.91 -18.84 -16.55
N PRO A 645 -40.76 -19.04 -15.87
CA PRO A 645 -39.50 -19.23 -16.56
C PRO A 645 -39.41 -20.62 -17.19
N SER A 646 -38.86 -20.69 -18.39
CA SER A 646 -38.43 -21.96 -18.98
C SER A 646 -37.06 -22.38 -18.42
N VAL A 647 -36.80 -23.68 -18.33
CA VAL A 647 -35.50 -24.19 -17.87
C VAL A 647 -34.62 -24.49 -19.08
N ALA A 648 -33.44 -23.89 -19.13
CA ALA A 648 -32.46 -24.17 -20.17
C ALA A 648 -31.02 -23.91 -19.66
N PRO A 649 -30.00 -24.53 -20.26
CA PRO A 649 -28.61 -24.22 -19.93
C PRO A 649 -28.31 -22.74 -20.13
N LEU A 650 -27.72 -22.09 -19.12
CA LEU A 650 -27.28 -20.70 -19.17
C LEU A 650 -25.80 -20.56 -18.88
N ASP A 651 -25.13 -19.72 -19.65
CA ASP A 651 -23.76 -19.28 -19.39
C ASP A 651 -23.71 -17.75 -19.47
N VAL A 652 -23.49 -17.12 -18.32
CA VAL A 652 -23.48 -15.67 -18.12
C VAL A 652 -22.10 -15.28 -17.58
N ALA A 653 -21.32 -14.59 -18.40
CA ALA A 653 -20.03 -14.04 -18.03
C ALA A 653 -19.96 -12.56 -18.36
N VAL A 654 -19.77 -11.73 -17.33
CA VAL A 654 -19.68 -10.28 -17.44
C VAL A 654 -18.33 -9.83 -16.89
N THR A 655 -17.59 -9.07 -17.69
CA THR A 655 -16.33 -8.43 -17.28
C THR A 655 -16.48 -6.92 -17.32
N ALA A 656 -15.44 -6.18 -16.94
CA ALA A 656 -15.45 -4.72 -16.98
C ALA A 656 -15.59 -4.13 -18.40
N ARG A 657 -15.31 -4.90 -19.46
CA ARG A 657 -15.28 -4.40 -20.85
C ARG A 657 -15.93 -5.32 -21.89
N SER A 658 -16.39 -6.50 -21.50
CA SER A 658 -17.02 -7.47 -22.39
C SER A 658 -18.09 -8.28 -21.66
N ALA A 659 -19.02 -8.83 -22.41
CA ALA A 659 -19.99 -9.78 -21.90
C ALA A 659 -20.21 -10.93 -22.89
N ARG A 660 -20.55 -12.08 -22.32
CA ARG A 660 -20.98 -13.29 -23.03
C ARG A 660 -22.18 -13.86 -22.26
N ILE A 661 -23.32 -13.91 -22.93
CA ILE A 661 -24.54 -14.55 -22.43
C ILE A 661 -24.97 -15.56 -23.48
N VAL A 662 -25.21 -16.77 -23.03
CA VAL A 662 -25.59 -17.92 -23.84
C VAL A 662 -26.78 -18.56 -23.14
N ALA A 663 -27.90 -18.67 -23.85
CA ALA A 663 -29.07 -19.40 -23.36
C ALA A 663 -29.48 -20.49 -24.35
N GLY A 664 -29.71 -21.70 -23.83
CA GLY A 664 -29.91 -22.91 -24.63
C GLY A 664 -28.60 -23.64 -24.92
N GLY A 665 -28.73 -24.92 -25.23
CA GLY A 665 -27.63 -25.80 -25.60
C GLY A 665 -27.06 -25.51 -27.01
N PRO A 666 -26.21 -26.40 -27.53
CA PRO A 666 -25.67 -26.30 -28.88
C PRO A 666 -26.75 -26.44 -29.96
N ASP A 667 -27.71 -27.35 -29.78
CA ASP A 667 -28.69 -27.74 -30.80
C ASP A 667 -30.01 -26.96 -30.70
N ASP A 668 -30.32 -26.38 -29.54
CA ASP A 668 -31.56 -25.66 -29.22
C ASP A 668 -31.27 -24.23 -28.74
N ARG A 669 -30.30 -23.56 -29.39
CA ARG A 669 -29.88 -22.21 -29.05
C ARG A 669 -31.07 -21.23 -29.01
N LEU A 670 -31.25 -20.55 -27.88
CA LEU A 670 -32.27 -19.51 -27.73
C LEU A 670 -31.70 -18.14 -28.12
N LEU A 671 -30.61 -17.74 -27.46
CA LEU A 671 -29.90 -16.49 -27.76
C LEU A 671 -28.41 -16.59 -27.43
N THR A 672 -27.64 -15.76 -28.12
CA THR A 672 -26.25 -15.46 -27.80
C THR A 672 -26.04 -13.96 -27.81
N PHE A 673 -25.68 -13.38 -26.67
CA PHE A 673 -25.18 -12.01 -26.58
C PHE A 673 -23.68 -12.05 -26.38
N ARG A 674 -22.90 -11.50 -27.30
CA ARG A 674 -21.44 -11.52 -27.18
C ARG A 674 -20.80 -10.27 -27.74
N GLY A 675 -19.76 -9.81 -27.05
CA GLY A 675 -18.79 -8.87 -27.61
C GLY A 675 -18.31 -7.81 -26.61
N PRO A 676 -17.50 -6.85 -27.11
CA PRO A 676 -16.99 -5.77 -26.28
C PRO A 676 -18.09 -4.75 -25.97
N LEU A 677 -18.22 -4.38 -24.70
CA LEU A 677 -19.10 -3.31 -24.22
C LEU A 677 -18.49 -1.92 -24.45
N GLY A 678 -17.18 -1.82 -24.67
CA GLY A 678 -16.48 -0.54 -24.84
C GLY A 678 -16.10 0.10 -23.49
N PRO A 679 -15.61 1.36 -23.49
CA PRO A 679 -15.32 2.08 -22.26
C PRO A 679 -16.60 2.25 -21.43
N GLY A 680 -16.53 1.97 -20.14
CA GLY A 680 -17.66 2.08 -19.22
C GLY A 680 -17.50 3.24 -18.26
N ILE A 681 -18.51 4.09 -18.14
CA ILE A 681 -18.59 5.18 -17.16
C ILE A 681 -18.88 4.55 -15.79
N PRO A 682 -18.07 4.78 -14.75
CA PRO A 682 -18.32 4.27 -13.41
C PRO A 682 -19.69 4.74 -12.88
N ALA A 683 -20.45 3.82 -12.31
CA ALA A 683 -21.75 4.10 -11.72
C ALA A 683 -22.06 3.13 -10.57
N GLY A 684 -23.15 3.38 -9.83
CA GLY A 684 -23.70 2.37 -8.91
C GLY A 684 -24.32 1.21 -9.69
N ALA A 685 -24.34 0.02 -9.11
CA ALA A 685 -25.21 -1.04 -9.60
C ALA A 685 -26.68 -0.58 -9.49
N TRP A 686 -27.52 -0.98 -10.44
CA TRP A 686 -28.88 -0.47 -10.56
C TRP A 686 -29.91 -1.49 -10.13
N ASP A 687 -30.96 -1.00 -9.50
CA ASP A 687 -32.11 -1.81 -9.15
C ASP A 687 -32.86 -2.24 -10.42
N LEU A 688 -33.55 -3.37 -10.36
CA LEU A 688 -34.48 -3.81 -11.39
C LEU A 688 -35.91 -3.74 -10.84
N VAL A 689 -36.80 -3.11 -11.61
CA VAL A 689 -38.25 -3.19 -11.38
C VAL A 689 -38.83 -4.02 -12.51
N GLY A 690 -39.30 -5.21 -12.18
CA GLY A 690 -39.95 -6.14 -13.10
C GLY A 690 -41.46 -6.13 -12.89
N TYR A 691 -42.21 -6.18 -13.98
CA TYR A 691 -43.64 -6.47 -13.98
C TYR A 691 -43.91 -7.82 -14.61
N SER A 692 -44.86 -8.56 -14.07
CA SER A 692 -45.29 -9.88 -14.54
C SER A 692 -46.80 -10.00 -14.35
N HIS A 693 -47.40 -11.03 -14.94
CA HIS A 693 -48.85 -11.23 -14.88
C HIS A 693 -49.16 -12.61 -14.33
N ARG A 694 -50.02 -12.68 -13.30
CA ARG A 694 -50.46 -13.92 -12.66
C ARG A 694 -51.95 -13.85 -12.35
N GLU A 695 -52.71 -14.84 -12.80
CA GLU A 695 -54.14 -15.02 -12.46
C GLU A 695 -55.00 -13.75 -12.67
N GLY A 696 -54.74 -12.99 -13.75
CA GLY A 696 -55.46 -11.73 -14.03
C GLY A 696 -54.95 -10.50 -13.29
N ALA A 697 -53.93 -10.64 -12.42
CA ALA A 697 -53.32 -9.54 -11.68
C ALA A 697 -51.88 -9.27 -12.15
N THR A 698 -51.54 -7.98 -12.24
CA THR A 698 -50.17 -7.54 -12.54
C THR A 698 -49.36 -7.45 -11.25
N LEU A 699 -48.24 -8.17 -11.17
CA LEU A 699 -47.32 -8.13 -10.04
C LEU A 699 -46.14 -7.21 -10.35
N ARG A 700 -45.67 -6.49 -9.33
CA ARG A 700 -44.45 -5.68 -9.36
C ARG A 700 -43.41 -6.30 -8.45
N SER A 701 -42.29 -6.70 -9.02
CA SER A 701 -41.13 -7.25 -8.32
C SER A 701 -39.98 -6.25 -8.34
N CYS A 702 -39.32 -6.06 -7.20
CA CYS A 702 -38.16 -5.18 -7.07
C CYS A 702 -36.92 -6.01 -6.69
N VAL A 703 -35.85 -5.82 -7.45
CA VAL A 703 -34.51 -6.30 -7.10
C VAL A 703 -33.69 -5.07 -6.73
N GLU A 704 -33.49 -4.89 -5.43
CA GLU A 704 -32.60 -3.85 -4.92
C GLU A 704 -31.17 -4.32 -5.08
N THR A 705 -30.28 -3.44 -5.54
CA THR A 705 -28.90 -3.80 -5.87
C THR A 705 -27.92 -2.87 -5.17
N ARG A 706 -26.87 -3.45 -4.60
CA ARG A 706 -25.71 -2.72 -4.09
C ARG A 706 -24.45 -3.25 -4.74
N GLY A 707 -23.63 -2.36 -5.31
CA GLY A 707 -22.38 -2.75 -5.93
C GLY A 707 -21.82 -1.67 -6.85
N ARG A 708 -20.64 -1.94 -7.41
CA ARG A 708 -20.01 -1.08 -8.42
C ARG A 708 -20.47 -1.52 -9.81
N GLY A 709 -21.13 -0.63 -10.52
CA GLY A 709 -21.61 -0.84 -11.88
C GLY A 709 -20.86 0.02 -12.92
N ARG A 710 -21.13 -0.22 -14.19
CA ARG A 710 -20.65 0.58 -15.31
C ARG A 710 -21.74 0.76 -16.35
N ALA A 711 -21.86 1.99 -16.85
CA ALA A 711 -22.73 2.32 -17.96
C ALA A 711 -21.90 2.41 -19.24
N HIS A 712 -22.32 1.70 -20.27
CA HIS A 712 -21.62 1.58 -21.54
C HIS A 712 -22.49 2.20 -22.64
N PRO A 713 -22.35 3.50 -22.93
CA PRO A 713 -23.05 4.12 -24.05
C PRO A 713 -22.46 3.59 -25.36
N ALA A 714 -23.29 3.11 -26.27
CA ALA A 714 -22.88 2.53 -27.56
C ALA A 714 -21.96 1.28 -27.48
N PRO A 715 -22.42 0.18 -26.85
CA PRO A 715 -21.70 -1.08 -26.84
C PRO A 715 -21.56 -1.67 -28.25
N ARG A 716 -20.46 -2.38 -28.50
CA ARG A 716 -20.20 -3.07 -29.79
C ARG A 716 -20.60 -4.54 -29.77
N ALA A 717 -21.10 -5.02 -28.64
CA ALA A 717 -21.67 -6.36 -28.49
C ALA A 717 -22.91 -6.53 -29.39
N ARG A 718 -23.18 -7.78 -29.78
CA ARG A 718 -24.31 -8.15 -30.61
C ARG A 718 -25.15 -9.22 -29.93
N LEU A 719 -26.45 -9.12 -30.14
CA LEU A 719 -27.40 -10.19 -29.85
C LEU A 719 -27.65 -10.98 -31.13
N THR A 720 -27.59 -12.30 -31.04
CA THR A 720 -27.93 -13.24 -32.10
C THR A 720 -28.94 -14.22 -31.56
N VAL A 721 -30.01 -14.47 -32.31
CA VAL A 721 -31.14 -15.31 -31.88
C VAL A 721 -31.05 -16.64 -32.60
N GLY A 722 -31.24 -17.75 -31.88
CA GLY A 722 -31.25 -19.07 -32.50
C GLY A 722 -32.60 -19.43 -33.12
N GLN A 723 -32.65 -20.57 -33.82
CA GLN A 723 -33.84 -21.03 -34.53
C GLN A 723 -34.73 -21.97 -33.70
N ALA A 724 -34.45 -22.12 -32.41
CA ALA A 724 -35.23 -22.96 -31.52
C ALA A 724 -36.71 -22.54 -31.48
N ALA A 725 -37.60 -23.53 -31.44
CA ALA A 725 -39.05 -23.33 -31.31
C ALA A 725 -39.43 -22.99 -29.85
N HIS A 726 -38.89 -21.90 -29.33
CA HIS A 726 -39.08 -21.42 -27.96
C HIS A 726 -39.70 -20.01 -27.96
N PRO A 727 -40.65 -19.69 -27.05
CA PRO A 727 -41.31 -18.37 -26.97
C PRO A 727 -40.33 -17.19 -26.98
N MET A 728 -39.34 -17.18 -26.08
CA MET A 728 -38.26 -16.17 -26.08
C MET A 728 -37.55 -16.00 -27.43
N ALA A 729 -37.13 -17.09 -28.09
CA ALA A 729 -36.43 -17.00 -29.38
C ALA A 729 -37.35 -16.48 -30.50
N ARG A 730 -38.65 -16.77 -30.43
CA ARG A 730 -39.66 -16.19 -31.34
C ARG A 730 -39.83 -14.69 -31.07
N HIS A 731 -40.11 -14.27 -29.84
CA HIS A 731 -40.34 -12.85 -29.52
C HIS A 731 -39.11 -11.99 -29.79
N LEU A 732 -37.89 -12.48 -29.54
CA LEU A 732 -36.66 -11.78 -29.91
C LEU A 732 -36.55 -11.52 -31.42
N ARG A 733 -36.99 -12.46 -32.26
CA ARG A 733 -37.02 -12.30 -33.72
C ARG A 733 -38.11 -11.33 -34.16
N GLU A 734 -39.32 -11.46 -33.60
CA GLU A 734 -40.45 -10.57 -33.90
C GLU A 734 -40.15 -9.11 -33.53
N LEU A 735 -39.45 -8.89 -32.42
CA LEU A 735 -38.98 -7.56 -32.00
C LEU A 735 -37.80 -7.03 -32.85
N GLY A 736 -37.30 -7.82 -33.80
CA GLY A 736 -36.22 -7.45 -34.70
C GLY A 736 -34.84 -7.36 -34.02
N LEU A 737 -34.61 -8.18 -32.98
CA LEU A 737 -33.39 -8.11 -32.18
C LEU A 737 -32.26 -9.05 -32.66
N ASP A 738 -32.50 -9.86 -33.69
CA ASP A 738 -31.45 -10.70 -34.27
C ASP A 738 -30.40 -9.87 -35.03
N GLY A 739 -29.14 -10.05 -34.67
CA GLY A 739 -28.01 -9.24 -35.14
C GLY A 739 -27.93 -7.83 -34.54
N ALA A 740 -28.88 -7.45 -33.68
CA ALA A 740 -29.01 -6.09 -33.14
C ALA A 740 -27.88 -5.75 -32.16
N ARG A 741 -27.57 -4.45 -32.10
CA ARG A 741 -26.65 -3.86 -31.11
C ARG A 741 -27.44 -3.12 -30.05
N PRO A 742 -27.06 -3.20 -28.77
CA PRO A 742 -27.70 -2.40 -27.74
C PRO A 742 -27.40 -0.91 -27.92
N LEU A 743 -28.35 -0.08 -27.50
CA LEU A 743 -28.18 1.36 -27.34
C LEU A 743 -27.33 1.67 -26.10
N LEU A 744 -27.56 0.92 -25.01
CA LEU A 744 -26.90 1.06 -23.73
C LEU A 744 -26.76 -0.31 -23.07
N CYS A 745 -25.60 -0.56 -22.46
CA CYS A 745 -25.44 -1.66 -21.50
C CYS A 745 -25.12 -1.13 -20.11
N LEU A 746 -25.78 -1.69 -19.11
CA LEU A 746 -25.50 -1.51 -17.69
C LEU A 746 -24.90 -2.81 -17.18
N SER A 747 -23.67 -2.79 -16.67
CA SER A 747 -22.96 -3.98 -16.20
C SER A 747 -22.56 -3.86 -14.73
N ALA A 748 -22.55 -4.98 -14.01
CA ALA A 748 -21.95 -5.12 -12.69
C ALA A 748 -21.24 -6.46 -12.61
N VAL A 749 -19.94 -6.45 -12.31
CA VAL A 749 -19.12 -7.68 -12.21
C VAL A 749 -19.24 -8.35 -10.84
N ALA A 750 -19.52 -7.54 -9.82
CA ALA A 750 -19.75 -7.93 -8.45
C ALA A 750 -20.84 -7.02 -7.86
N HIS A 751 -21.92 -7.62 -7.39
CA HIS A 751 -23.00 -6.94 -6.69
C HIS A 751 -23.64 -7.83 -5.62
N GLN A 752 -24.39 -7.20 -4.75
CA GLN A 752 -25.33 -7.80 -3.82
C GLN A 752 -26.75 -7.45 -4.26
N THR A 753 -27.70 -8.35 -4.06
CA THR A 753 -29.11 -8.09 -4.35
C THR A 753 -30.05 -8.55 -3.24
N LEU A 754 -31.17 -7.84 -3.11
CA LEU A 754 -32.34 -8.25 -2.34
C LEU A 754 -33.53 -8.34 -3.29
N ARG A 755 -34.21 -9.48 -3.30
CA ARG A 755 -35.43 -9.68 -4.09
C ARG A 755 -36.58 -10.18 -3.21
N ALA A 756 -37.52 -9.29 -2.91
CA ALA A 756 -38.73 -9.63 -2.18
C ALA A 756 -39.76 -10.34 -3.09
N ALA A 757 -40.89 -10.77 -2.51
CA ALA A 757 -42.04 -11.26 -3.29
C ALA A 757 -42.61 -10.16 -4.20
N GLY A 758 -43.20 -10.55 -5.32
CA GLY A 758 -43.94 -9.64 -6.18
C GLY A 758 -45.19 -9.12 -5.46
N ALA A 759 -45.44 -7.81 -5.54
CA ALA A 759 -46.63 -7.18 -4.95
C ALA A 759 -47.68 -6.92 -6.03
N PRO A 760 -48.97 -7.24 -5.80
CA PRO A 760 -50.03 -6.95 -6.76
C PRO A 760 -50.20 -5.44 -6.93
N VAL A 761 -50.29 -5.03 -8.19
CA VAL A 761 -50.54 -3.65 -8.62
C VAL A 761 -51.97 -3.57 -9.12
N ARG A 762 -52.74 -2.62 -8.59
CA ARG A 762 -54.06 -2.31 -9.13
C ARG A 762 -53.90 -1.55 -10.45
N THR A 763 -53.96 -2.27 -11.57
CA THR A 763 -54.12 -1.67 -12.90
C THR A 763 -55.59 -1.26 -13.09
N THR A 764 -55.82 -0.13 -13.75
CA THR A 764 -57.17 0.40 -14.04
C THR A 764 -57.78 -0.26 -15.25
#